data_AF-A0A258W598-F1
#
_entry.id   AF-A0A258W598-F1
#
_cell.length_a   1.000
_cell.length_b   1.000
_cell.length_c   1.000
_cell.angle_alpha   90.00
_cell.angle_beta   90.00
_cell.angle_gamma   90.00
#
_symmetry.space_group_name_H-M   'P 1'
#
loop_
_entity.id
_entity.type
_entity.pdbx_description
1 polymer ?
#
loop_
_entity_poly.entity_id
_entity_poly.type
_entity_poly.pdbx_seq_one_letter_code
_entity_poly.pdbx_strand_id
1 'polypeptide(L)'
;MMVNLLFVSSVQAQKQPTTGGPDDNLFPIVVTNPTDPSNPLPSLPGDPQLPGDPNNPNIPGLPNIPGIPSIPSLPGTISIGGGGSSFNPIFPTNGSGTNTIQVAQVPNEFYCPLFESNPYDSIFRALDSLTSSMRVNPECQQQQPQYTDFYSDSEKIRNLVTQLQQIQADPNLAAAASTRDVERVITDAVSGVTNIANNLSNNKLLNKNCGPSKSSLGRALLAVNDILNNLAPIGLVLAAANPAIGIAAKVALMGGVYATTAIKGFDQYARANSLDLNNAEVRKAILQNTCQFVKVRQKIDFLQLGEEGRLSDIKDTLFKNIEAYRARYTNPSSSLLPLMQYKYQTEKIITDLEAKVVDDKYNMNFYNAKIKGAGDDKERICLVGSSLVKKSKDAETFPASVLRILETAVEASKMNTTTNSSTSITGTGTVDPQIQTESDELYLAFTKSRNRLGILVGKALGDDIVEAAKATPLCAEETKTWMKRMYEIIVYSDNIVNKEVKEIETALTQSDEYKVWNAQYVKLKSEKGSMNRVIKVLREMARPDAVYIRSELDQRSQELKASLFRSNTIFGVQTSKSPVYAWLDNNMEMHRNSLSRFTDFVKLLQKGSFQISKTARGKVDTKKSWADQDKAMLQNLNTMSRLQNINIKTLPKGSRQYEIACQQLQEAYLKYKASKDYLGSAQFMCDMIDPYVNDTSDQIISFCRGGKTFNSATKSLIQERFNKMKFKSAPKALSLDEFGKLMNAKRVELKCPLPSLNSID
;
A
#
# COMPACT_ATOMS: atom_id res chain seq x y z
N MET A 1 -66.91 -10.80 -4.64
CA MET A 1 -67.74 -9.63 -4.27
C MET A 1 -67.82 -9.60 -2.75
N MET A 2 -67.51 -8.57 -1.95
CA MET A 2 -66.88 -7.24 -2.07
C MET A 2 -66.37 -6.89 -0.62
N VAL A 3 -65.40 -6.02 -0.32
CA VAL A 3 -64.38 -5.24 -1.07
C VAL A 3 -63.20 -4.95 -0.10
N ASN A 4 -62.01 -4.58 -0.61
CA ASN A 4 -60.84 -4.25 0.22
C ASN A 4 -60.98 -2.94 1.02
N LEU A 5 -60.34 -2.86 2.19
CA LEU A 5 -59.80 -1.61 2.72
C LEU A 5 -58.57 -1.87 3.62
N LEU A 6 -57.40 -1.48 3.11
CA LEU A 6 -56.12 -1.49 3.83
C LEU A 6 -55.94 -0.16 4.56
N PHE A 7 -55.62 -0.21 5.86
CA PHE A 7 -55.07 0.94 6.59
C PHE A 7 -53.58 0.73 6.86
N VAL A 8 -52.74 1.50 6.16
CA VAL A 8 -51.30 1.58 6.41
C VAL A 8 -51.07 2.68 7.45
N SER A 9 -50.50 2.32 8.60
CA SER A 9 -50.11 3.30 9.63
C SER A 9 -48.72 3.86 9.32
N SER A 10 -48.62 5.18 9.24
CA SER A 10 -47.39 5.91 8.92
C SER A 10 -46.52 6.15 10.16
N VAL A 11 -45.31 5.58 10.17
CA VAL A 11 -44.26 5.96 11.14
C VAL A 11 -43.41 7.06 10.52
N GLN A 12 -43.51 8.28 11.07
CA GLN A 12 -42.65 9.39 10.70
C GLN A 12 -41.26 9.23 11.33
N ALA A 13 -40.27 8.82 10.54
CA ALA A 13 -38.87 8.91 10.94
C ALA A 13 -38.33 10.32 10.66
N GLN A 14 -38.05 11.09 11.73
CA GLN A 14 -37.36 12.38 11.61
C GLN A 14 -35.91 12.16 11.13
N LYS A 15 -35.58 12.65 9.94
CA LYS A 15 -34.24 12.61 9.38
C LYS A 15 -33.43 13.80 9.89
N GLN A 16 -32.65 13.62 10.97
CA GLN A 16 -31.63 14.61 11.35
C GLN A 16 -30.55 14.69 10.25
N PRO A 17 -30.07 15.89 9.89
CA PRO A 17 -28.95 16.04 8.95
C PRO A 17 -27.64 15.74 9.66
N THR A 18 -27.10 14.54 9.44
CA THR A 18 -25.71 14.24 9.80
C THR A 18 -24.77 14.99 8.86
N THR A 19 -24.04 15.98 9.39
CA THR A 19 -22.96 16.67 8.67
C THR A 19 -21.75 15.73 8.50
N GLY A 20 -21.85 14.81 7.54
CA GLY A 20 -20.73 13.98 7.11
C GLY A 20 -19.75 14.81 6.29
N GLY A 21 -18.67 15.27 6.92
CA GLY A 21 -17.49 15.72 6.17
C GLY A 21 -16.84 14.53 5.45
N PRO A 22 -16.10 14.77 4.34
CA PRO A 22 -15.45 13.69 3.60
C PRO A 22 -14.44 12.93 4.48
N ASP A 23 -14.62 11.61 4.57
CA ASP A 23 -13.85 10.66 5.40
C ASP A 23 -12.40 10.41 4.88
N ASP A 24 -11.87 11.32 4.06
CA ASP A 24 -10.57 11.25 3.38
C ASP A 24 -9.49 12.18 4.00
N ASN A 25 -9.60 12.39 5.32
CA ASN A 25 -8.53 12.93 6.16
C ASN A 25 -7.36 11.94 6.37
N LEU A 26 -6.86 11.33 5.28
CA LEU A 26 -5.62 10.54 5.29
C LEU A 26 -4.38 11.42 5.54
N PHE A 27 -4.41 12.67 5.06
CA PHE A 27 -3.32 13.65 5.24
C PHE A 27 -3.82 15.10 5.48
N PRO A 28 -4.44 15.44 6.63
CA PRO A 28 -4.60 16.83 7.03
C PRO A 28 -3.24 17.54 7.07
N ILE A 29 -3.05 18.47 6.14
CA ILE A 29 -1.95 19.44 6.15
C ILE A 29 -2.43 20.64 6.96
N VAL A 30 -1.76 20.94 8.07
CA VAL A 30 -2.10 22.09 8.91
C VAL A 30 -1.58 23.35 8.22
N VAL A 31 -2.48 24.11 7.60
CA VAL A 31 -2.16 25.41 7.00
C VAL A 31 -2.19 26.49 8.08
N THR A 32 -1.02 27.01 8.45
CA THR A 32 -0.90 28.19 9.31
C THR A 32 -0.84 29.44 8.42
N ASN A 33 -1.96 30.19 8.33
CA ASN A 33 -1.99 31.45 7.58
C ASN A 33 -1.08 32.50 8.22
N PRO A 34 -0.25 33.23 7.44
CA PRO A 34 0.36 34.48 7.88
C PRO A 34 -0.70 35.58 8.02
N THR A 35 -0.54 36.46 9.01
CA THR A 35 -1.43 37.61 9.25
C THR A 35 -1.14 38.78 8.29
N ASP A 36 -2.20 39.36 7.74
CA ASP A 36 -2.21 40.46 6.76
C ASP A 36 -2.33 41.86 7.41
N PRO A 37 -1.59 42.89 6.92
CA PRO A 37 -1.80 44.30 7.26
C PRO A 37 -2.16 45.21 6.04
N SER A 38 -3.47 45.41 5.85
CA SER A 38 -4.12 46.72 5.58
C SER A 38 -3.84 47.57 4.30
N ASN A 39 -4.91 47.69 3.46
CA ASN A 39 -5.45 48.94 2.85
C ASN A 39 -4.71 49.61 1.65
N PRO A 40 -5.31 50.52 0.83
CA PRO A 40 -6.71 50.71 0.38
C PRO A 40 -6.92 50.68 -1.17
N LEU A 41 -8.19 50.77 -1.64
CA LEU A 41 -8.60 50.90 -3.06
C LEU A 41 -8.21 52.23 -3.75
N PRO A 42 -8.14 52.22 -5.10
CA PRO A 42 -8.61 53.32 -5.96
C PRO A 42 -9.71 52.91 -6.97
N SER A 43 -10.31 53.92 -7.62
CA SER A 43 -11.61 53.92 -8.31
C SER A 43 -11.67 53.43 -9.77
N LEU A 44 -12.87 52.96 -10.17
CA LEU A 44 -13.33 52.70 -11.55
C LEU A 44 -13.35 53.95 -12.45
N PRO A 45 -13.16 53.77 -13.77
CA PRO A 45 -13.74 54.66 -14.79
C PRO A 45 -14.46 53.92 -15.95
N GLY A 46 -15.74 54.24 -16.14
CA GLY A 46 -16.39 54.48 -17.45
C GLY A 46 -16.64 53.32 -18.45
N ASP A 47 -17.92 53.02 -18.70
CA ASP A 47 -18.40 52.26 -19.87
C ASP A 47 -18.12 52.99 -21.21
N PRO A 48 -17.60 52.29 -22.24
CA PRO A 48 -17.72 52.68 -23.64
C PRO A 48 -18.90 51.97 -24.35
N GLN A 49 -19.55 52.68 -25.28
CA GLN A 49 -20.77 52.26 -25.96
C GLN A 49 -20.57 51.17 -27.03
N LEU A 50 -21.62 50.37 -27.26
CA LEU A 50 -21.78 49.45 -28.39
C LEU A 50 -21.88 50.19 -29.74
N PRO A 51 -21.15 49.74 -30.78
CA PRO A 51 -21.52 49.90 -32.18
C PRO A 51 -22.27 48.66 -32.72
N GLY A 52 -23.09 48.84 -33.76
CA GLY A 52 -24.03 47.82 -34.24
C GLY A 52 -23.48 46.73 -35.17
N ASP A 53 -24.24 45.65 -35.26
CA ASP A 53 -24.19 44.58 -36.27
C ASP A 53 -24.42 45.15 -37.69
N PRO A 54 -23.65 44.70 -38.69
CA PRO A 54 -24.32 44.10 -39.84
C PRO A 54 -23.60 42.90 -40.51
N ASN A 55 -24.33 41.79 -40.58
CA ASN A 55 -24.43 40.81 -41.68
C ASN A 55 -23.39 39.68 -41.82
N ASN A 56 -23.95 38.47 -41.86
CA ASN A 56 -23.36 37.16 -42.19
C ASN A 56 -22.89 37.09 -43.67
N PRO A 57 -21.83 36.33 -44.02
CA PRO A 57 -22.11 35.04 -44.70
C PRO A 57 -21.12 33.88 -44.48
N ASN A 58 -21.68 32.66 -44.59
CA ASN A 58 -21.07 31.38 -45.02
C ASN A 58 -19.97 30.70 -44.17
N ILE A 59 -20.32 29.52 -43.64
CA ILE A 59 -19.41 28.54 -43.03
C ILE A 59 -19.02 27.47 -44.08
N PRO A 60 -17.72 27.26 -44.40
CA PRO A 60 -17.25 26.13 -45.21
C PRO A 60 -17.25 24.80 -44.44
N GLY A 61 -17.33 23.68 -45.16
CA GLY A 61 -17.49 22.34 -44.58
C GLY A 61 -16.28 21.78 -43.82
N LEU A 62 -16.58 20.85 -42.89
CA LEU A 62 -15.61 20.11 -42.07
C LEU A 62 -14.69 19.19 -42.90
N PRO A 63 -13.36 19.22 -42.71
CA PRO A 63 -12.47 18.19 -43.22
C PRO A 63 -12.43 16.95 -42.29
N ASN A 64 -12.29 15.77 -42.88
CA ASN A 64 -12.16 14.50 -42.14
C ASN A 64 -10.85 14.42 -41.35
N ILE A 65 -10.91 13.93 -40.11
CA ILE A 65 -9.74 13.69 -39.25
C ILE A 65 -9.14 12.30 -39.59
N PRO A 66 -7.85 12.17 -39.95
CA PRO A 66 -7.21 10.88 -40.16
C PRO A 66 -7.01 10.09 -38.85
N GLY A 67 -7.05 8.75 -38.94
CA GLY A 67 -6.87 7.86 -37.79
C GLY A 67 -5.48 7.90 -37.16
N ILE A 68 -5.42 7.74 -35.84
CA ILE A 68 -4.20 7.78 -35.03
C ILE A 68 -3.40 6.46 -35.20
N PRO A 69 -2.10 6.50 -35.54
CA PRO A 69 -1.26 5.29 -35.60
C PRO A 69 -0.97 4.70 -34.22
N SER A 70 -0.88 3.37 -34.13
CA SER A 70 -0.55 2.64 -32.90
C SER A 70 0.90 2.90 -32.45
N ILE A 71 1.11 3.12 -31.14
CA ILE A 71 2.42 3.34 -30.55
C ILE A 71 3.14 1.99 -30.29
N PRO A 72 4.43 1.81 -30.66
CA PRO A 72 5.16 0.56 -30.41
C PRO A 72 5.48 0.34 -28.93
N SER A 73 5.38 -0.91 -28.48
CA SER A 73 5.82 -1.36 -27.15
C SER A 73 7.35 -1.43 -27.03
N LEU A 74 7.92 -0.76 -26.03
CA LEU A 74 9.35 -0.80 -25.68
C LEU A 74 9.59 -1.63 -24.40
N PRO A 75 10.53 -2.60 -24.39
CA PRO A 75 10.89 -3.37 -23.20
C PRO A 75 12.06 -2.73 -22.44
N GLY A 76 12.06 -2.83 -21.11
CA GLY A 76 13.22 -2.43 -20.30
C GLY A 76 12.95 -2.37 -18.79
N THR A 77 13.48 -3.35 -18.04
CA THR A 77 13.47 -3.35 -16.58
C THR A 77 14.40 -2.27 -16.02
N ILE A 78 13.85 -1.27 -15.31
CA ILE A 78 14.64 -0.25 -14.63
C ILE A 78 15.05 -0.76 -13.23
N SER A 79 16.35 -0.74 -12.95
CA SER A 79 16.90 -1.06 -11.63
C SER A 79 16.67 0.11 -10.67
N ILE A 80 15.88 -0.11 -9.60
CA ILE A 80 15.50 0.93 -8.65
C ILE A 80 16.64 1.18 -7.65
N GLY A 81 17.14 2.41 -7.62
CA GLY A 81 18.15 2.86 -6.66
C GLY A 81 17.67 2.86 -5.21
N GLY A 82 18.59 2.61 -4.27
CA GLY A 82 18.25 2.38 -2.86
C GLY A 82 17.71 3.62 -2.13
N GLY A 83 16.40 3.64 -1.89
CA GLY A 83 15.74 4.46 -0.86
C GLY A 83 15.62 3.67 0.46
N GLY A 84 16.15 4.23 1.55
CA GLY A 84 16.22 3.55 2.85
C GLY A 84 14.90 3.53 3.62
N SER A 85 14.38 2.34 3.91
CA SER A 85 13.17 2.10 4.72
C SER A 85 13.50 1.33 6.00
N SER A 86 13.62 2.03 7.13
CA SER A 86 13.68 1.38 8.46
C SER A 86 12.29 0.93 8.87
N PHE A 87 12.15 -0.33 9.30
CA PHE A 87 10.95 -0.81 9.99
C PHE A 87 10.86 -0.15 11.38
N ASN A 88 9.64 0.03 11.88
CA ASN A 88 9.33 0.29 13.29
C ASN A 88 8.21 -0.70 13.65
N PRO A 89 8.28 -1.43 14.78
CA PRO A 89 7.30 -2.45 15.11
C PRO A 89 5.91 -1.87 15.40
N ILE A 90 4.90 -2.73 15.27
CA ILE A 90 3.45 -2.42 15.32
C ILE A 90 2.98 -1.92 16.71
N PHE A 91 3.84 -2.02 17.74
CA PHE A 91 3.55 -1.60 19.11
C PHE A 91 4.58 -0.57 19.58
N PRO A 92 4.15 0.61 20.09
CA PRO A 92 5.08 1.56 20.68
C PRO A 92 5.61 1.00 22.00
N THR A 93 6.93 0.89 22.10
CA THR A 93 7.59 0.81 23.41
C THR A 93 7.41 2.16 24.10
N ASN A 94 6.39 2.29 24.95
CA ASN A 94 6.21 3.43 25.85
C ASN A 94 7.28 3.42 26.96
N GLY A 95 8.51 3.71 26.55
CA GLY A 95 9.70 3.79 27.38
C GLY A 95 10.67 4.79 26.77
N SER A 96 10.61 6.04 27.22
CA SER A 96 11.47 7.12 26.74
C SER A 96 12.95 6.81 27.00
N GLY A 97 13.71 6.53 25.93
CA GLY A 97 15.18 6.45 26.00
C GLY A 97 15.83 5.18 25.43
N THR A 98 15.08 4.17 24.98
CA THR A 98 15.70 2.99 24.35
C THR A 98 16.24 3.31 22.96
N ASN A 99 17.56 3.21 22.80
CA ASN A 99 18.25 3.31 21.51
C ASN A 99 17.73 2.23 20.54
N THR A 100 16.77 2.57 19.67
CA THR A 100 16.25 1.63 18.66
C THR A 100 17.36 1.21 17.70
N ILE A 101 17.39 -0.08 17.38
CA ILE A 101 18.21 -0.61 16.29
C ILE A 101 17.57 -0.11 15.00
N GLN A 102 18.30 0.57 14.12
CA GLN A 102 17.81 0.77 12.75
C GLN A 102 17.66 -0.63 12.13
N VAL A 103 16.41 -1.04 11.95
CA VAL A 103 16.08 -2.39 11.48
C VAL A 103 16.65 -2.55 10.07
N ALA A 104 17.23 -3.72 9.78
CA ALA A 104 17.75 -4.03 8.46
C ALA A 104 16.65 -3.80 7.41
N GLN A 105 17.00 -3.34 6.21
CA GLN A 105 16.02 -3.26 5.13
C GLN A 105 15.58 -4.67 4.78
N VAL A 106 14.32 -4.98 5.09
CA VAL A 106 13.67 -6.25 4.78
C VAL A 106 13.19 -6.18 3.32
N PRO A 107 13.69 -7.02 2.40
CA PRO A 107 13.18 -7.09 1.03
C PRO A 107 11.67 -7.36 0.97
N ASN A 108 11.01 -6.92 -0.10
CA ASN A 108 9.54 -6.98 -0.22
C ASN A 108 8.97 -8.40 -0.12
N GLU A 109 9.73 -9.42 -0.54
CA GLU A 109 9.38 -10.84 -0.43
C GLU A 109 9.34 -11.37 1.02
N PHE A 110 9.83 -10.60 1.98
CA PHE A 110 9.72 -10.86 3.42
C PHE A 110 8.79 -9.86 4.12
N TYR A 111 8.13 -8.96 3.38
CA TYR A 111 7.10 -8.09 3.92
C TYR A 111 5.85 -8.92 4.26
N CYS A 112 5.27 -8.67 5.43
CA CYS A 112 4.13 -9.42 5.95
C CYS A 112 2.84 -8.57 5.97
N PRO A 113 2.30 -8.15 4.81
CA PRO A 113 1.07 -7.38 4.78
C PRO A 113 -0.09 -8.26 5.24
N LEU A 114 -0.94 -7.75 6.13
CA LEU A 114 -2.13 -8.45 6.62
C LEU A 114 -3.09 -8.85 5.48
N PHE A 115 -3.12 -8.05 4.41
CA PHE A 115 -3.87 -8.29 3.17
C PHE A 115 -2.94 -8.02 1.97
N GLU A 116 -2.87 -8.93 1.00
CA GLU A 116 -2.11 -8.70 -0.25
C GLU A 116 -2.93 -7.84 -1.24
N SER A 117 -2.26 -6.90 -1.89
CA SER A 117 -2.89 -5.94 -2.82
C SER A 117 -3.22 -6.53 -4.20
N ASN A 118 -2.63 -7.68 -4.56
CA ASN A 118 -2.92 -8.41 -5.79
C ASN A 118 -2.83 -9.93 -5.53
N PRO A 119 -3.92 -10.57 -5.06
CA PRO A 119 -3.90 -11.97 -4.70
C PRO A 119 -3.78 -12.91 -5.91
N TYR A 120 -4.34 -12.53 -7.06
CA TYR A 120 -4.43 -13.39 -8.24
C TYR A 120 -3.04 -13.74 -8.80
N ASP A 121 -2.17 -12.73 -9.00
CA ASP A 121 -0.81 -12.96 -9.50
C ASP A 121 0.06 -13.73 -8.51
N SER A 122 -0.17 -13.58 -7.20
CA SER A 122 0.47 -14.41 -6.18
C SER A 122 0.02 -15.87 -6.28
N ILE A 123 -1.29 -16.14 -6.46
CA ILE A 123 -1.81 -17.51 -6.63
C ILE A 123 -1.27 -18.15 -7.91
N PHE A 124 -1.25 -17.46 -9.04
CA PHE A 124 -0.76 -18.04 -10.30
C PHE A 124 0.75 -18.37 -10.22
N ARG A 125 1.58 -17.46 -9.70
CA ARG A 125 3.01 -17.72 -9.48
C ARG A 125 3.25 -18.86 -8.49
N ALA A 126 2.41 -18.97 -7.47
CA ALA A 126 2.46 -20.10 -6.55
C ALA A 126 2.06 -21.41 -7.25
N LEU A 127 0.96 -21.46 -8.00
CA LEU A 127 0.58 -22.63 -8.81
C LEU A 127 1.68 -23.04 -9.81
N ASP A 128 2.38 -22.08 -10.43
CA ASP A 128 3.50 -22.37 -11.33
C ASP A 128 4.72 -22.93 -10.56
N SER A 129 5.04 -22.38 -9.39
CA SER A 129 6.10 -22.87 -8.50
C SER A 129 5.80 -24.28 -7.96
N LEU A 130 4.53 -24.54 -7.62
CA LEU A 130 4.00 -25.82 -7.19
C LEU A 130 4.07 -26.87 -8.31
N THR A 131 3.56 -26.53 -9.48
CA THR A 131 3.58 -27.37 -10.70
C THR A 131 5.02 -27.72 -11.10
N SER A 132 5.91 -26.72 -11.15
CA SER A 132 7.32 -26.93 -11.52
C SER A 132 8.10 -27.74 -10.48
N SER A 133 7.84 -27.54 -9.19
CA SER A 133 8.45 -28.31 -8.10
C SER A 133 8.02 -29.78 -8.10
N MET A 134 6.84 -30.10 -8.65
CA MET A 134 6.26 -31.44 -8.72
C MET A 134 6.41 -32.11 -10.09
N ARG A 135 7.19 -31.52 -11.01
CA ARG A 135 7.62 -32.19 -12.25
C ARG A 135 8.57 -33.36 -11.92
N VAL A 136 8.00 -34.55 -11.84
CA VAL A 136 8.71 -35.83 -11.77
C VAL A 136 9.22 -36.28 -13.14
N ASN A 137 10.20 -37.20 -13.14
CA ASN A 137 10.55 -38.00 -14.31
C ASN A 137 9.30 -38.72 -14.84
N PRO A 138 8.97 -38.67 -16.15
CA PRO A 138 7.76 -39.28 -16.73
C PRO A 138 7.54 -40.75 -16.37
N GLU A 139 8.60 -41.53 -16.09
CA GLU A 139 8.52 -42.92 -15.62
C GLU A 139 7.73 -43.06 -14.31
N CYS A 140 7.84 -42.09 -13.40
CA CYS A 140 7.07 -42.05 -12.14
C CYS A 140 5.63 -41.56 -12.32
N GLN A 141 5.37 -40.82 -13.40
CA GLN A 141 4.08 -40.16 -13.65
C GLN A 141 2.99 -41.15 -14.08
N GLN A 142 3.37 -42.28 -14.69
CA GLN A 142 2.44 -43.33 -15.12
C GLN A 142 2.03 -44.32 -14.01
N GLN A 143 2.75 -44.38 -12.89
CA GLN A 143 2.57 -45.43 -11.87
C GLN A 143 1.73 -45.00 -10.65
N GLN A 144 1.31 -43.73 -10.56
CA GLN A 144 0.77 -43.14 -9.32
C GLN A 144 -0.41 -42.19 -9.63
N PRO A 145 -1.68 -42.58 -9.41
CA PRO A 145 -2.85 -41.72 -9.70
C PRO A 145 -2.87 -40.41 -8.90
N GLN A 146 -2.12 -40.33 -7.80
CA GLN A 146 -1.99 -39.13 -6.98
C GLN A 146 -1.32 -37.96 -7.72
N TYR A 147 -0.48 -38.24 -8.73
CA TYR A 147 0.08 -37.17 -9.57
C TYR A 147 -0.96 -36.60 -10.53
N THR A 148 -1.84 -37.44 -11.12
CA THR A 148 -2.95 -36.96 -11.94
C THR A 148 -3.96 -36.17 -11.12
N ASP A 149 -4.27 -36.60 -9.89
CA ASP A 149 -5.13 -35.85 -8.97
C ASP A 149 -4.52 -34.48 -8.63
N PHE A 150 -3.22 -34.42 -8.36
CA PHE A 150 -2.49 -33.19 -8.06
C PHE A 150 -2.52 -32.17 -9.23
N TYR A 151 -2.28 -32.60 -10.47
CA TYR A 151 -2.35 -31.71 -11.63
C TYR A 151 -3.80 -31.27 -11.90
N SER A 152 -4.78 -32.18 -11.77
CA SER A 152 -6.20 -31.86 -11.89
C SER A 152 -6.65 -30.82 -10.86
N ASP A 153 -6.28 -30.98 -9.58
CA ASP A 153 -6.63 -30.02 -8.54
C ASP A 153 -5.91 -28.67 -8.72
N SER A 154 -4.66 -28.66 -9.20
CA SER A 154 -3.94 -27.44 -9.55
C SER A 154 -4.60 -26.67 -10.71
N GLU A 155 -5.11 -27.38 -11.72
CA GLU A 155 -5.83 -26.80 -12.85
C GLU A 155 -7.23 -26.30 -12.44
N LYS A 156 -7.95 -27.06 -11.59
CA LYS A 156 -9.21 -26.58 -10.97
C LYS A 156 -8.97 -25.26 -10.25
N ILE A 157 -7.97 -25.17 -9.37
CA ILE A 157 -7.66 -23.94 -8.65
C ILE A 157 -7.37 -22.80 -9.64
N ARG A 158 -6.57 -23.04 -10.69
CA ARG A 158 -6.29 -22.02 -11.72
C ARG A 158 -7.59 -21.51 -12.38
N ASN A 159 -8.46 -22.40 -12.81
CA ASN A 159 -9.72 -22.05 -13.47
C ASN A 159 -10.68 -21.30 -12.54
N LEU A 160 -10.78 -21.72 -11.28
CA LEU A 160 -11.59 -21.06 -10.25
C LEU A 160 -11.07 -19.65 -9.95
N VAL A 161 -9.75 -19.47 -9.84
CA VAL A 161 -9.12 -18.16 -9.60
C VAL A 161 -9.36 -17.20 -10.76
N THR A 162 -9.30 -17.68 -12.01
CA THR A 162 -9.67 -16.90 -13.21
C THR A 162 -11.15 -16.49 -13.20
N GLN A 163 -12.07 -17.38 -12.82
CA GLN A 163 -13.50 -17.04 -12.68
C GLN A 163 -13.72 -15.97 -11.61
N LEU A 164 -13.05 -16.09 -10.46
CA LEU A 164 -13.14 -15.10 -9.38
C LEU A 164 -12.53 -13.75 -9.79
N GLN A 165 -11.48 -13.73 -10.61
CA GLN A 165 -10.91 -12.52 -11.19
C GLN A 165 -11.91 -11.81 -12.12
N GLN A 166 -12.65 -12.56 -12.94
CA GLN A 166 -13.71 -12.02 -13.80
C GLN A 166 -14.88 -11.45 -12.99
N ILE A 167 -15.32 -12.16 -11.94
CA ILE A 167 -16.38 -11.68 -11.02
C ILE A 167 -15.96 -10.41 -10.28
N GLN A 168 -14.68 -10.27 -9.90
CA GLN A 168 -14.18 -9.04 -9.29
C GLN A 168 -14.07 -7.87 -10.29
N ALA A 169 -13.78 -8.17 -11.56
CA ALA A 169 -13.59 -7.14 -12.60
C ALA A 169 -14.90 -6.46 -13.02
N ASP A 170 -16.04 -7.15 -12.94
CA ASP A 170 -17.37 -6.58 -13.24
C ASP A 170 -18.26 -6.54 -11.97
N PRO A 171 -18.52 -5.34 -11.40
CA PRO A 171 -19.42 -5.18 -10.26
C PRO A 171 -20.84 -5.73 -10.49
N ASN A 172 -21.31 -5.77 -11.73
CA ASN A 172 -22.63 -6.31 -12.07
C ASN A 172 -22.64 -7.83 -12.00
N LEU A 173 -21.56 -8.51 -12.41
CA LEU A 173 -21.43 -9.96 -12.18
C LEU A 173 -21.35 -10.28 -10.69
N ALA A 174 -20.63 -9.50 -9.88
CA ALA A 174 -20.58 -9.72 -8.44
C ALA A 174 -21.95 -9.59 -7.75
N ALA A 175 -22.83 -8.74 -8.27
CA ALA A 175 -24.21 -8.58 -7.78
C ALA A 175 -25.19 -9.63 -8.35
N ALA A 176 -24.98 -10.10 -9.58
CA ALA A 176 -25.83 -11.07 -10.27
C ALA A 176 -25.43 -12.53 -10.03
N ALA A 177 -24.22 -12.79 -9.52
CA ALA A 177 -23.74 -14.15 -9.26
C ALA A 177 -24.58 -14.84 -8.18
N SER A 178 -25.09 -16.03 -8.53
CA SER A 178 -25.75 -16.93 -7.59
C SER A 178 -24.84 -17.23 -6.41
N THR A 179 -25.34 -17.01 -5.19
CA THR A 179 -24.63 -17.31 -3.94
C THR A 179 -24.10 -18.74 -3.91
N ARG A 180 -24.89 -19.68 -4.44
CA ARG A 180 -24.59 -21.11 -4.51
C ARG A 180 -23.43 -21.43 -5.45
N ASP A 181 -23.29 -20.70 -6.56
CA ASP A 181 -22.22 -20.94 -7.53
C ASP A 181 -20.89 -20.39 -7.01
N VAL A 182 -20.91 -19.21 -6.39
CA VAL A 182 -19.76 -18.64 -5.67
C VAL A 182 -19.33 -19.54 -4.50
N GLU A 183 -20.30 -20.04 -3.72
CA GLU A 183 -20.06 -20.98 -2.62
C GLU A 183 -19.45 -22.29 -3.09
N ARG A 184 -19.92 -22.86 -4.21
CA ARG A 184 -19.32 -24.05 -4.82
C ARG A 184 -17.90 -23.77 -5.30
N VAL A 185 -17.68 -22.68 -6.04
CA VAL A 185 -16.36 -22.27 -6.55
C VAL A 185 -15.32 -22.15 -5.43
N ILE A 186 -15.69 -21.53 -4.31
CA ILE A 186 -14.82 -21.41 -3.13
C ILE A 186 -14.58 -22.78 -2.47
N THR A 187 -15.63 -23.61 -2.33
CA THR A 187 -15.53 -24.93 -1.72
C THR A 187 -14.63 -25.86 -2.53
N ASP A 188 -14.74 -25.84 -3.86
CA ASP A 188 -13.90 -26.62 -4.77
C ASP A 188 -12.43 -26.17 -4.69
N ALA A 189 -12.18 -24.85 -4.61
CA ALA A 189 -10.83 -24.31 -4.45
C ALA A 189 -10.18 -24.74 -3.13
N VAL A 190 -10.89 -24.59 -2.01
CA VAL A 190 -10.39 -25.04 -0.69
C VAL A 190 -10.17 -26.55 -0.65
N SER A 191 -11.07 -27.33 -1.26
CA SER A 191 -10.96 -28.79 -1.31
C SER A 191 -9.75 -29.23 -2.14
N GLY A 192 -9.55 -28.65 -3.33
CA GLY A 192 -8.38 -28.94 -4.16
C GLY A 192 -7.05 -28.60 -3.47
N VAL A 193 -6.95 -27.45 -2.79
CA VAL A 193 -5.74 -27.10 -2.04
C VAL A 193 -5.55 -28.03 -0.82
N THR A 194 -6.64 -28.42 -0.15
CA THR A 194 -6.60 -29.37 0.98
C THR A 194 -6.14 -30.75 0.53
N ASN A 195 -6.60 -31.24 -0.64
CA ASN A 195 -6.14 -32.49 -1.25
C ASN A 195 -4.64 -32.45 -1.56
N ILE A 196 -4.17 -31.37 -2.20
CA ILE A 196 -2.74 -31.16 -2.48
C ILE A 196 -1.93 -31.18 -1.18
N ALA A 197 -2.35 -30.44 -0.15
CA ALA A 197 -1.68 -30.39 1.15
C ALA A 197 -1.66 -31.77 1.84
N ASN A 198 -2.77 -32.52 1.79
CA ASN A 198 -2.86 -33.88 2.32
C ASN A 198 -1.94 -34.87 1.57
N ASN A 199 -1.87 -34.79 0.24
CA ASN A 199 -1.03 -35.67 -0.56
C ASN A 199 0.47 -35.40 -0.36
N LEU A 200 0.85 -34.13 -0.16
CA LEU A 200 2.21 -33.73 0.23
C LEU A 200 2.55 -34.17 1.67
N SER A 201 1.67 -33.93 2.64
CA SER A 201 1.92 -34.27 4.06
C SER A 201 2.01 -35.79 4.28
N ASN A 202 1.14 -36.58 3.65
CA ASN A 202 1.08 -38.02 3.88
C ASN A 202 2.24 -38.83 3.24
N ASN A 203 3.31 -38.16 2.76
CA ASN A 203 4.50 -38.77 2.14
C ASN A 203 4.25 -39.69 0.93
N LYS A 204 3.01 -39.86 0.46
CA LYS A 204 2.67 -40.81 -0.61
C LYS A 204 3.31 -40.44 -1.95
N LEU A 205 3.44 -39.15 -2.23
CA LEU A 205 4.17 -38.60 -3.39
C LEU A 205 5.71 -38.64 -3.22
N LEU A 206 6.21 -38.94 -2.02
CA LEU A 206 7.61 -38.80 -1.60
C LEU A 206 8.33 -40.14 -1.40
N ASN A 207 7.90 -41.18 -2.14
CA ASN A 207 8.65 -42.43 -2.22
C ASN A 207 10.09 -42.16 -2.71
N LYS A 208 11.10 -42.77 -2.06
CA LYS A 208 12.54 -42.54 -2.32
C LYS A 208 12.95 -42.59 -3.79
N ASN A 209 12.24 -43.36 -4.62
CA ASN A 209 12.56 -43.55 -6.04
C ASN A 209 11.92 -42.52 -6.97
N CYS A 210 10.89 -41.80 -6.51
CA CYS A 210 10.08 -40.87 -7.32
C CYS A 210 9.84 -39.52 -6.63
N GLY A 211 10.44 -39.26 -5.47
CA GLY A 211 10.25 -38.02 -4.74
C GLY A 211 10.97 -36.84 -5.41
N PRO A 212 10.36 -35.65 -5.51
CA PRO A 212 11.09 -34.42 -5.80
C PRO A 212 12.30 -34.25 -4.87
N SER A 213 13.35 -33.58 -5.39
CA SER A 213 14.52 -33.21 -4.58
C SER A 213 14.12 -32.54 -3.26
N LYS A 214 14.94 -32.65 -2.21
CA LYS A 214 14.68 -31.99 -0.92
C LYS A 214 14.38 -30.48 -1.04
N SER A 215 14.91 -29.83 -2.09
CA SER A 215 14.71 -28.41 -2.41
C SER A 215 13.37 -28.08 -3.08
N SER A 216 12.77 -29.02 -3.81
CA SER A 216 11.51 -28.80 -4.52
C SER A 216 10.30 -29.12 -3.64
N LEU A 217 10.39 -30.08 -2.71
CA LEU A 217 9.34 -30.25 -1.69
C LEU A 217 9.13 -29.00 -0.83
N GLY A 218 10.23 -28.32 -0.42
CA GLY A 218 10.14 -27.06 0.30
C GLY A 218 9.41 -25.98 -0.50
N ARG A 219 9.75 -25.84 -1.79
CA ARG A 219 9.08 -24.90 -2.72
C ARG A 219 7.61 -25.26 -2.97
N ALA A 220 7.26 -26.54 -3.07
CA ALA A 220 5.87 -26.99 -3.19
C ALA A 220 5.03 -26.64 -1.94
N LEU A 221 5.55 -26.89 -0.73
CA LEU A 221 4.87 -26.52 0.52
C LEU A 221 4.71 -25.00 0.68
N LEU A 222 5.73 -24.22 0.29
CA LEU A 222 5.66 -22.76 0.23
C LEU A 222 4.58 -22.27 -0.73
N ALA A 223 4.53 -22.85 -1.94
CA ALA A 223 3.54 -22.48 -2.93
C ALA A 223 2.10 -22.82 -2.50
N VAL A 224 1.86 -23.98 -1.88
CA VAL A 224 0.55 -24.32 -1.28
C VAL A 224 0.13 -23.29 -0.24
N ASN A 225 1.06 -22.85 0.60
CA ASN A 225 0.83 -21.78 1.56
C ASN A 225 0.48 -20.46 0.84
N ASP A 226 1.27 -20.02 -0.14
CA ASP A 226 1.03 -18.78 -0.87
C ASP A 226 -0.34 -18.76 -1.60
N ILE A 227 -0.82 -19.90 -2.13
CA ILE A 227 -2.18 -20.03 -2.68
C ILE A 227 -3.24 -19.77 -1.59
N LEU A 228 -3.16 -20.45 -0.45
CA LEU A 228 -4.14 -20.35 0.63
C LEU A 228 -4.27 -18.94 1.21
N ASN A 229 -3.15 -18.24 1.36
CA ASN A 229 -3.15 -16.90 1.93
C ASN A 229 -3.78 -15.87 0.98
N ASN A 230 -3.69 -16.11 -0.33
CA ASN A 230 -4.23 -15.23 -1.35
C ASN A 230 -5.68 -15.54 -1.73
N LEU A 231 -6.19 -16.74 -1.43
CA LEU A 231 -7.63 -17.00 -1.47
C LEU A 231 -8.41 -16.20 -0.42
N ALA A 232 -7.79 -15.80 0.69
CA ALA A 232 -8.47 -15.06 1.77
C ALA A 232 -8.92 -13.63 1.36
N PRO A 233 -8.09 -12.77 0.73
CA PRO A 233 -8.55 -11.51 0.15
C PRO A 233 -9.72 -11.68 -0.84
N ILE A 234 -9.73 -12.75 -1.63
CA ILE A 234 -10.81 -13.01 -2.61
C ILE A 234 -12.11 -13.37 -1.88
N GLY A 235 -12.04 -14.29 -0.91
CA GLY A 235 -13.19 -14.60 -0.04
C GLY A 235 -13.74 -13.38 0.70
N LEU A 236 -12.86 -12.44 1.10
CA LEU A 236 -13.26 -11.18 1.74
C LEU A 236 -14.06 -10.26 0.80
N VAL A 237 -13.63 -10.11 -0.46
CA VAL A 237 -14.36 -9.30 -1.45
C VAL A 237 -15.75 -9.87 -1.68
N LEU A 238 -15.86 -11.19 -1.80
CA LEU A 238 -17.13 -11.90 -2.02
C LEU A 238 -18.05 -11.79 -0.80
N ALA A 239 -17.52 -11.96 0.42
CA ALA A 239 -18.28 -11.75 1.66
C ALA A 239 -18.72 -10.29 1.84
N ALA A 240 -17.92 -9.32 1.40
CA ALA A 240 -18.26 -7.90 1.49
C ALA A 240 -19.32 -7.48 0.45
N ALA A 241 -19.33 -8.14 -0.72
CA ALA A 241 -20.37 -7.98 -1.74
C ALA A 241 -21.68 -8.65 -1.30
N ASN A 242 -21.61 -9.89 -0.80
CA ASN A 242 -22.76 -10.67 -0.38
C ASN A 242 -22.50 -11.38 0.97
N PRO A 243 -22.90 -10.76 2.10
CA PRO A 243 -22.68 -11.31 3.44
C PRO A 243 -23.36 -12.66 3.72
N ALA A 244 -24.38 -13.03 2.94
CA ALA A 244 -25.08 -14.31 3.10
C ALA A 244 -24.22 -15.52 2.66
N ILE A 245 -23.11 -15.31 1.96
CA ILE A 245 -22.20 -16.39 1.55
C ILE A 245 -21.31 -16.78 2.73
N GLY A 246 -21.85 -17.57 3.66
CA GLY A 246 -21.17 -18.01 4.88
C GLY A 246 -19.83 -18.73 4.61
N ILE A 247 -19.67 -19.42 3.48
CA ILE A 247 -18.39 -20.02 3.08
C ILE A 247 -17.37 -18.98 2.58
N ALA A 248 -17.78 -17.88 1.94
CA ALA A 248 -16.86 -16.81 1.55
C ALA A 248 -16.29 -16.09 2.78
N ALA A 249 -17.16 -15.80 3.76
CA ALA A 249 -16.75 -15.31 5.08
C ALA A 249 -15.81 -16.30 5.77
N LYS A 250 -16.14 -17.60 5.77
CA LYS A 250 -15.25 -18.65 6.27
C LYS A 250 -13.90 -18.65 5.56
N VAL A 251 -13.80 -18.48 4.24
CA VAL A 251 -12.49 -18.47 3.54
C VAL A 251 -11.71 -17.18 3.72
N ALA A 252 -12.38 -16.03 3.84
CA ALA A 252 -11.74 -14.76 4.19
C ALA A 252 -10.95 -14.84 5.51
N LEU A 253 -11.51 -15.56 6.48
CA LEU A 253 -10.96 -15.76 7.82
C LEU A 253 -10.07 -17.01 7.91
N MET A 254 -10.55 -18.15 7.41
CA MET A 254 -9.92 -19.48 7.50
C MET A 254 -8.92 -19.81 6.39
N GLY A 255 -8.66 -18.94 5.40
CA GLY A 255 -7.66 -19.25 4.36
C GLY A 255 -6.32 -19.73 4.95
N GLY A 256 -5.80 -19.03 5.97
CA GLY A 256 -4.60 -19.46 6.70
C GLY A 256 -4.83 -20.53 7.77
N VAL A 257 -6.06 -20.97 8.01
CA VAL A 257 -6.42 -22.07 8.93
C VAL A 257 -6.40 -23.40 8.18
N TYR A 258 -6.77 -23.42 6.90
CA TYR A 258 -6.46 -24.55 6.01
C TYR A 258 -4.96 -24.69 5.77
N ALA A 259 -4.17 -23.62 5.95
CA ALA A 259 -2.71 -23.70 5.91
C ALA A 259 -2.13 -24.56 7.06
N THR A 260 -2.90 -24.85 8.12
CA THR A 260 -2.47 -25.82 9.15
C THR A 260 -2.14 -27.20 8.58
N THR A 261 -2.78 -27.64 7.49
CA THR A 261 -2.43 -28.91 6.82
C THR A 261 -1.06 -28.83 6.14
N ALA A 262 -0.79 -27.74 5.40
CA ALA A 262 0.51 -27.49 4.79
C ALA A 262 1.62 -27.35 5.84
N ILE A 263 1.30 -26.74 6.99
CA ILE A 263 2.25 -26.51 8.09
C ILE A 263 2.45 -27.78 8.93
N LYS A 264 1.45 -28.68 9.04
CA LYS A 264 1.64 -30.06 9.54
C LYS A 264 2.57 -30.85 8.61
N GLY A 265 2.44 -30.70 7.29
CA GLY A 265 3.41 -31.24 6.32
C GLY A 265 4.82 -30.67 6.51
N PHE A 266 4.95 -29.36 6.77
CA PHE A 266 6.23 -28.72 7.07
C PHE A 266 6.83 -29.19 8.41
N ASP A 267 6.03 -29.37 9.46
CA ASP A 267 6.45 -29.92 10.75
C ASP A 267 6.92 -31.37 10.61
N GLN A 268 6.19 -32.21 9.89
CA GLN A 268 6.60 -33.57 9.55
C GLN A 268 7.92 -33.59 8.74
N TYR A 269 8.08 -32.71 7.75
CA TYR A 269 9.32 -32.56 7.00
C TYR A 269 10.50 -32.12 7.88
N ALA A 270 10.28 -31.12 8.74
CA ALA A 270 11.26 -30.58 9.68
C ALA A 270 11.74 -31.64 10.69
N ARG A 271 10.82 -32.47 11.19
CA ARG A 271 11.12 -33.62 12.06
C ARG A 271 11.88 -34.72 11.31
N ALA A 272 11.49 -35.02 10.06
CA ALA A 272 12.07 -36.12 9.29
C ALA A 272 13.47 -35.84 8.72
N ASN A 273 13.82 -34.57 8.48
CA ASN A 273 15.06 -34.19 7.76
C ASN A 273 16.04 -33.33 8.57
N SER A 274 15.84 -33.18 9.89
CA SER A 274 16.67 -32.36 10.80
C SER A 274 16.94 -30.95 10.25
N LEU A 275 15.94 -30.06 10.31
CA LEU A 275 15.98 -28.61 10.02
C LEU A 275 17.35 -28.05 9.58
N ASP A 276 17.70 -28.23 8.30
CA ASP A 276 18.96 -27.70 7.75
C ASP A 276 18.84 -26.20 7.48
N LEU A 277 19.28 -25.41 8.45
CA LEU A 277 19.26 -23.95 8.40
C LEU A 277 20.38 -23.36 7.55
N ASN A 278 21.29 -24.16 6.98
CA ASN A 278 22.23 -23.70 5.95
C ASN A 278 21.51 -23.45 4.62
N ASN A 279 20.42 -24.18 4.35
CA ASN A 279 19.60 -23.99 3.17
C ASN A 279 18.75 -22.70 3.27
N ALA A 280 18.90 -21.80 2.28
CA ALA A 280 18.16 -20.54 2.22
C ALA A 280 16.63 -20.75 2.12
N GLU A 281 16.17 -21.77 1.40
CA GLU A 281 14.74 -22.07 1.25
C GLU A 281 14.11 -22.52 2.57
N VAL A 282 14.83 -23.28 3.40
CA VAL A 282 14.37 -23.68 4.74
C VAL A 282 14.25 -22.46 5.65
N ARG A 283 15.25 -21.56 5.63
CA ARG A 283 15.19 -20.29 6.39
C ARG A 283 14.03 -19.40 5.94
N LYS A 284 13.79 -19.32 4.63
CA LYS A 284 12.68 -18.58 4.01
C LYS A 284 11.33 -19.17 4.42
N ALA A 285 11.19 -20.50 4.38
CA ALA A 285 9.97 -21.20 4.77
C ALA A 285 9.59 -21.02 6.25
N ILE A 286 10.55 -21.04 7.17
CA ILE A 286 10.27 -20.75 8.59
C ILE A 286 9.74 -19.32 8.74
N LEU A 287 10.37 -18.35 8.07
CA LEU A 287 9.95 -16.95 8.11
C LEU A 287 8.56 -16.74 7.49
N GLN A 288 8.29 -17.30 6.30
CA GLN A 288 6.97 -17.26 5.67
C GLN A 288 5.90 -17.95 6.54
N ASN A 289 6.15 -19.15 7.09
CA ASN A 289 5.17 -19.82 7.95
C ASN A 289 4.89 -19.05 9.25
N THR A 290 5.91 -18.42 9.85
CA THR A 290 5.75 -17.57 11.04
C THR A 290 4.95 -16.30 10.73
N CYS A 291 5.24 -15.67 9.59
CA CYS A 291 4.49 -14.55 9.04
C CYS A 291 3.00 -14.89 8.88
N GLN A 292 2.66 -16.06 8.31
CA GLN A 292 1.26 -16.46 8.14
C GLN A 292 0.57 -16.79 9.46
N PHE A 293 1.25 -17.41 10.43
CA PHE A 293 0.68 -17.57 11.78
C PHE A 293 0.30 -16.20 12.38
N VAL A 294 1.16 -15.19 12.24
CA VAL A 294 0.88 -13.84 12.74
C VAL A 294 -0.31 -13.22 12.01
N LYS A 295 -0.41 -13.33 10.68
CA LYS A 295 -1.60 -12.86 9.94
C LYS A 295 -2.88 -13.57 10.37
N VAL A 296 -2.84 -14.90 10.56
CA VAL A 296 -3.99 -15.69 11.03
C VAL A 296 -4.39 -15.26 12.43
N ARG A 297 -3.44 -15.10 13.34
CA ARG A 297 -3.73 -14.70 14.72
C ARG A 297 -4.28 -13.28 14.79
N GLN A 298 -3.72 -12.33 14.03
CA GLN A 298 -4.29 -10.98 13.88
C GLN A 298 -5.74 -11.02 13.40
N LYS A 299 -6.07 -11.83 12.39
CA LYS A 299 -7.46 -12.01 11.94
C LYS A 299 -8.37 -12.58 13.03
N ILE A 300 -7.89 -13.50 13.85
CA ILE A 300 -8.64 -14.07 15.00
C ILE A 300 -8.87 -13.00 16.07
N ASP A 301 -7.85 -12.24 16.43
CA ASP A 301 -7.97 -11.16 17.42
C ASP A 301 -8.92 -10.05 16.92
N PHE A 302 -8.91 -9.73 15.61
CA PHE A 302 -9.90 -8.81 15.00
C PHE A 302 -11.34 -9.34 15.01
N LEU A 303 -11.56 -10.66 14.91
CA LEU A 303 -12.90 -11.23 15.10
C LEU A 303 -13.37 -11.04 16.54
N GLN A 304 -12.51 -11.35 17.51
CA GLN A 304 -12.80 -11.23 18.93
C GLN A 304 -13.14 -9.77 19.30
N LEU A 305 -12.32 -8.80 18.86
CA LEU A 305 -12.61 -7.37 19.05
C LEU A 305 -13.91 -6.90 18.34
N GLY A 306 -14.29 -7.54 17.23
CA GLY A 306 -15.52 -7.23 16.51
C GLY A 306 -16.76 -7.67 17.29
N GLU A 307 -16.68 -8.84 17.92
CA GLU A 307 -17.71 -9.39 18.80
C GLU A 307 -17.83 -8.62 20.12
N GLU A 308 -16.73 -8.08 20.65
CA GLU A 308 -16.73 -7.16 21.79
C GLU A 308 -17.37 -5.78 21.47
N GLY A 309 -17.80 -5.55 20.22
CA GLY A 309 -18.32 -4.26 19.77
C GLY A 309 -17.25 -3.17 19.58
N ARG A 310 -15.97 -3.51 19.80
CA ARG A 310 -14.81 -2.61 19.80
C ARG A 310 -14.26 -2.37 18.39
N LEU A 311 -15.15 -2.18 17.43
CA LEU A 311 -14.78 -1.85 16.05
C LEU A 311 -14.09 -0.47 15.92
N SER A 312 -14.26 0.43 16.90
CA SER A 312 -13.42 1.62 17.09
C SER A 312 -11.96 1.22 17.25
N ASP A 313 -11.67 0.32 18.19
CA ASP A 313 -10.31 -0.07 18.55
C ASP A 313 -9.65 -0.87 17.40
N ILE A 314 -10.45 -1.64 16.64
CA ILE A 314 -10.02 -2.25 15.37
C ILE A 314 -9.61 -1.17 14.37
N LYS A 315 -10.48 -0.18 14.13
CA LYS A 315 -10.21 0.96 13.24
C LYS A 315 -8.92 1.63 13.70
N ASP A 316 -8.84 2.09 14.93
CA ASP A 316 -7.72 2.86 15.45
C ASP A 316 -6.42 2.04 15.42
N THR A 317 -6.43 0.75 15.76
CA THR A 317 -5.24 -0.11 15.68
C THR A 317 -4.74 -0.32 14.26
N LEU A 318 -5.65 -0.54 13.30
CA LEU A 318 -5.29 -0.71 11.89
C LEU A 318 -4.85 0.60 11.23
N PHE A 319 -5.53 1.71 11.53
CA PHE A 319 -5.19 3.04 11.03
C PHE A 319 -3.93 3.62 11.71
N LYS A 320 -3.52 3.15 12.90
CA LYS A 320 -2.26 3.55 13.55
C LYS A 320 -1.02 3.27 12.69
N ASN A 321 -1.03 2.23 11.87
CA ASN A 321 0.03 1.97 10.89
C ASN A 321 0.03 3.04 9.80
N ILE A 322 -1.15 3.45 9.32
CA ILE A 322 -1.32 4.53 8.34
C ILE A 322 -0.85 5.87 8.94
N GLU A 323 -1.09 6.12 10.24
CA GLU A 323 -0.54 7.28 10.96
C GLU A 323 0.98 7.22 11.13
N ALA A 324 1.56 6.05 11.39
CA ALA A 324 3.01 5.87 11.43
C ALA A 324 3.68 6.07 10.06
N TYR A 325 2.97 5.81 8.96
CA TYR A 325 3.38 6.24 7.61
C TYR A 325 3.20 7.75 7.43
N ARG A 326 2.08 8.33 7.84
CA ARG A 326 1.81 9.78 7.79
C ARG A 326 2.92 10.58 8.47
N ALA A 327 3.38 10.15 9.65
CA ALA A 327 4.49 10.77 10.40
C ALA A 327 5.88 10.68 9.73
N ARG A 328 6.04 9.89 8.67
CA ARG A 328 7.27 9.88 7.83
C ARG A 328 7.21 10.91 6.70
N TYR A 329 6.00 11.25 6.25
CA TYR A 329 5.74 12.19 5.16
C TYR A 329 5.20 13.54 5.64
N THR A 330 5.24 13.84 6.94
CA THR A 330 4.97 15.17 7.51
C THR A 330 6.06 16.20 7.17
N ASN A 331 7.21 15.76 6.67
CA ASN A 331 8.32 16.62 6.23
C ASN A 331 8.64 16.39 4.73
N PRO A 332 7.71 16.65 3.78
CA PRO A 332 8.03 16.59 2.35
C PRO A 332 9.03 17.71 1.99
N SER A 333 9.73 17.58 0.87
CA SER A 333 10.61 18.67 0.41
C SER A 333 9.86 20.00 0.23
N SER A 334 10.57 21.12 0.37
CA SER A 334 10.01 22.47 0.21
C SER A 334 9.40 22.72 -1.18
N SER A 335 9.81 21.95 -2.18
CA SER A 335 9.23 21.93 -3.54
C SER A 335 8.00 21.05 -3.67
N LEU A 336 7.89 19.96 -2.88
CA LEU A 336 6.76 19.04 -2.93
C LEU A 336 5.59 19.52 -2.07
N LEU A 337 5.85 20.18 -0.93
CA LEU A 337 4.81 20.65 -0.02
C LEU A 337 3.74 21.54 -0.69
N PRO A 338 4.08 22.57 -1.50
CA PRO A 338 3.09 23.41 -2.14
C PRO A 338 2.26 22.64 -3.17
N LEU A 339 2.90 21.76 -3.96
CA LEU A 339 2.22 20.94 -4.96
C LEU A 339 1.25 19.92 -4.33
N MET A 340 1.60 19.36 -3.16
CA MET A 340 0.70 18.50 -2.38
C MET A 340 -0.45 19.27 -1.73
N GLN A 341 -0.20 20.46 -1.19
CA GLN A 341 -1.25 21.35 -0.68
C GLN A 341 -2.22 21.74 -1.80
N TYR A 342 -1.67 22.09 -2.97
CA TYR A 342 -2.45 22.41 -4.16
C TYR A 342 -3.31 21.23 -4.59
N LYS A 343 -2.73 20.03 -4.78
CA LYS A 343 -3.50 18.82 -5.09
C LYS A 343 -4.63 18.55 -4.09
N TYR A 344 -4.38 18.69 -2.78
CA TYR A 344 -5.41 18.46 -1.77
C TYR A 344 -6.56 19.49 -1.85
N GLN A 345 -6.24 20.76 -2.10
CA GLN A 345 -7.25 21.81 -2.29
C GLN A 345 -8.08 21.55 -3.56
N THR A 346 -7.42 21.21 -4.66
CA THR A 346 -8.07 20.89 -5.93
C THR A 346 -8.92 19.62 -5.81
N GLU A 347 -8.41 18.50 -5.28
CA GLU A 347 -9.16 17.25 -5.06
C GLU A 347 -10.45 17.49 -4.25
N LYS A 348 -10.41 18.38 -3.24
CA LYS A 348 -11.59 18.77 -2.48
C LYS A 348 -12.62 19.51 -3.35
N ILE A 349 -12.19 20.55 -4.07
CA ILE A 349 -13.06 21.34 -4.95
C ILE A 349 -13.68 20.43 -6.03
N ILE A 350 -12.90 19.52 -6.59
CA ILE A 350 -13.34 18.53 -7.58
C ILE A 350 -14.40 17.61 -6.99
N THR A 351 -14.18 17.05 -5.81
CA THR A 351 -15.14 16.14 -5.16
C THR A 351 -16.48 16.85 -4.90
N ASP A 352 -16.43 18.09 -4.42
CA ASP A 352 -17.63 18.92 -4.20
C ASP A 352 -18.32 19.29 -5.53
N LEU A 353 -17.56 19.43 -6.63
CA LEU A 353 -18.10 19.71 -7.97
C LEU A 353 -18.71 18.46 -8.62
N GLU A 354 -18.02 17.32 -8.59
CA GLU A 354 -18.50 16.04 -9.13
C GLU A 354 -19.84 15.64 -8.50
N ALA A 355 -19.98 15.79 -7.18
CA ALA A 355 -21.23 15.54 -6.47
C ALA A 355 -22.39 16.40 -7.02
N LYS A 356 -22.15 17.69 -7.26
CA LYS A 356 -23.14 18.61 -7.84
C LYS A 356 -23.42 18.31 -9.32
N VAL A 357 -22.39 18.02 -10.10
CA VAL A 357 -22.50 17.63 -11.51
C VAL A 357 -23.35 16.35 -11.66
N VAL A 358 -23.23 15.38 -10.75
CA VAL A 358 -24.06 14.17 -10.74
C VAL A 358 -25.52 14.49 -10.41
N ASP A 359 -25.79 15.34 -9.40
CA ASP A 359 -27.17 15.75 -9.06
C ASP A 359 -27.82 16.58 -10.17
N ASP A 360 -27.11 17.54 -10.75
CA ASP A 360 -27.59 18.36 -11.86
C ASP A 360 -27.78 17.52 -13.14
N LYS A 361 -26.90 16.54 -13.44
CA LYS A 361 -27.11 15.56 -14.53
C LYS A 361 -28.37 14.72 -14.28
N TYR A 362 -28.64 14.29 -13.04
CA TYR A 362 -29.85 13.56 -12.68
C TYR A 362 -31.11 14.42 -12.89
N ASN A 363 -31.13 15.63 -12.33
CA ASN A 363 -32.24 16.57 -12.47
C ASN A 363 -32.49 16.94 -13.95
N MET A 364 -31.43 17.24 -14.71
CA MET A 364 -31.52 17.51 -16.14
C MET A 364 -32.11 16.35 -16.94
N ASN A 365 -31.70 15.11 -16.65
CA ASN A 365 -32.27 13.92 -17.27
C ASN A 365 -33.77 13.74 -16.93
N PHE A 366 -34.17 14.03 -15.70
CA PHE A 366 -35.57 14.01 -15.28
C PHE A 366 -36.44 15.03 -16.04
N TYR A 367 -35.99 16.27 -16.22
CA TYR A 367 -36.74 17.26 -17.02
C TYR A 367 -36.69 16.96 -18.52
N ASN A 368 -35.57 16.46 -19.05
CA ASN A 368 -35.49 16.00 -20.43
C ASN A 368 -36.46 14.83 -20.70
N ALA A 369 -36.63 13.91 -19.74
CA ALA A 369 -37.63 12.84 -19.84
C ALA A 369 -39.06 13.40 -19.86
N LYS A 370 -39.36 14.44 -19.07
CA LYS A 370 -40.67 15.14 -19.12
C LYS A 370 -40.91 15.84 -20.45
N ILE A 371 -39.92 16.53 -21.00
CA ILE A 371 -40.01 17.20 -22.31
C ILE A 371 -40.22 16.16 -23.42
N LYS A 372 -39.47 15.05 -23.41
CA LYS A 372 -39.67 13.95 -24.37
C LYS A 372 -41.04 13.29 -24.22
N GLY A 373 -41.50 13.06 -22.99
CA GLY A 373 -42.81 12.48 -22.69
C GLY A 373 -44.00 13.39 -23.01
N ALA A 374 -43.78 14.70 -23.21
CA ALA A 374 -44.78 15.62 -23.73
C ALA A 374 -44.93 15.53 -25.26
N GLY A 375 -43.94 14.98 -25.98
CA GLY A 375 -43.96 14.92 -27.45
C GLY A 375 -44.03 16.31 -28.06
N ASP A 376 -45.06 16.56 -28.88
CA ASP A 376 -45.34 17.86 -29.50
C ASP A 376 -46.29 18.76 -28.68
N ASP A 377 -46.67 18.36 -27.46
CA ASP A 377 -47.52 19.15 -26.56
C ASP A 377 -46.72 20.36 -26.00
N LYS A 378 -46.83 21.48 -26.72
CA LYS A 378 -46.14 22.74 -26.42
C LYS A 378 -46.57 23.34 -25.08
N GLU A 379 -47.80 23.10 -24.64
CA GLU A 379 -48.31 23.57 -23.36
C GLU A 379 -47.63 22.83 -22.20
N ARG A 380 -47.56 21.49 -22.26
CA ARG A 380 -46.81 20.68 -21.29
C ARG A 380 -45.33 21.04 -21.24
N ILE A 381 -44.69 21.29 -22.39
CA ILE A 381 -43.29 21.72 -22.43
C ILE A 381 -43.13 23.12 -21.78
N CYS A 382 -44.02 24.07 -22.07
CA CYS A 382 -44.02 25.38 -21.42
C CYS A 382 -44.23 25.29 -19.89
N LEU A 383 -45.11 24.39 -19.42
CA LEU A 383 -45.31 24.13 -17.98
C LEU A 383 -44.04 23.57 -17.30
N VAL A 384 -43.26 22.73 -18.01
CA VAL A 384 -41.92 22.31 -17.54
C VAL A 384 -40.99 23.53 -17.42
N GLY A 385 -40.97 24.41 -18.43
CA GLY A 385 -40.23 25.67 -18.41
C GLY A 385 -40.60 26.57 -17.24
N SER A 386 -41.89 26.75 -16.97
CA SER A 386 -42.42 27.49 -15.82
C SER A 386 -41.92 26.95 -14.49
N SER A 387 -41.95 25.62 -14.32
CA SER A 387 -41.42 24.96 -13.12
C SER A 387 -39.90 25.20 -12.95
N LEU A 388 -39.14 25.19 -14.04
CA LEU A 388 -37.69 25.44 -14.02
C LEU A 388 -37.38 26.90 -13.67
N VAL A 389 -38.07 27.86 -14.28
CA VAL A 389 -37.92 29.30 -13.96
C VAL A 389 -38.26 29.56 -12.50
N LYS A 390 -39.35 28.98 -11.97
CA LYS A 390 -39.72 29.12 -10.56
C LYS A 390 -38.64 28.59 -9.62
N LYS A 391 -38.02 27.45 -9.94
CA LYS A 391 -36.91 26.88 -9.15
C LYS A 391 -35.63 27.69 -9.25
N SER A 392 -35.33 28.30 -10.41
CA SER A 392 -34.11 29.09 -10.65
C SER A 392 -33.96 30.36 -9.78
N LYS A 393 -34.92 30.65 -8.91
CA LYS A 393 -34.85 31.69 -7.88
C LYS A 393 -34.01 31.28 -6.68
N ASP A 394 -33.88 29.98 -6.43
CA ASP A 394 -32.97 29.42 -5.44
C ASP A 394 -31.62 29.14 -6.11
N ALA A 395 -30.55 29.78 -5.61
CA ALA A 395 -29.21 29.70 -6.18
C ALA A 395 -28.49 28.38 -5.86
N GLU A 396 -28.98 27.59 -4.89
CA GLU A 396 -28.33 26.34 -4.48
C GLU A 396 -28.89 25.10 -5.18
N THR A 397 -30.05 25.20 -5.84
CA THR A 397 -30.72 24.05 -6.48
C THR A 397 -30.86 24.18 -8.00
N PHE A 398 -31.05 23.03 -8.65
CA PHE A 398 -31.26 22.97 -10.09
C PHE A 398 -32.52 23.76 -10.51
N PRO A 399 -32.42 24.70 -11.47
CA PRO A 399 -31.35 24.83 -12.47
C PRO A 399 -30.28 25.91 -12.21
N ALA A 400 -30.31 26.65 -11.10
CA ALA A 400 -29.35 27.75 -10.87
C ALA A 400 -27.97 27.25 -10.40
N SER A 401 -27.93 26.10 -9.72
CA SER A 401 -26.72 25.36 -9.35
C SER A 401 -25.72 25.19 -10.50
N VAL A 402 -26.22 25.06 -11.73
CA VAL A 402 -25.44 24.90 -12.97
C VAL A 402 -24.48 26.08 -13.21
N LEU A 403 -24.88 27.32 -12.89
CA LEU A 403 -23.98 28.47 -12.98
C LEU A 403 -22.91 28.44 -11.88
N ARG A 404 -23.26 28.01 -10.67
CA ARG A 404 -22.29 27.86 -9.57
C ARG A 404 -21.28 26.75 -9.85
N ILE A 405 -21.67 25.70 -10.57
CA ILE A 405 -20.74 24.67 -11.09
C ILE A 405 -19.73 25.31 -12.05
N LEU A 406 -20.19 26.14 -12.99
CA LEU A 406 -19.32 26.87 -13.93
C LEU A 406 -18.34 27.80 -13.21
N GLU A 407 -18.85 28.66 -12.32
CA GLU A 407 -18.05 29.57 -11.50
C GLU A 407 -16.97 28.83 -10.70
N THR A 408 -17.33 27.70 -10.07
CA THR A 408 -16.39 26.88 -9.29
C THR A 408 -15.34 26.22 -10.18
N ALA A 409 -15.71 25.75 -11.37
CA ALA A 409 -14.77 25.14 -12.33
C ALA A 409 -13.79 26.19 -12.89
N VAL A 410 -14.26 27.39 -13.20
CA VAL A 410 -13.42 28.52 -13.64
C VAL A 410 -12.52 29.04 -12.52
N GLU A 411 -13.00 29.04 -11.27
CA GLU A 411 -12.15 29.35 -10.11
C GLU A 411 -11.06 28.29 -9.90
N ALA A 412 -11.36 27.00 -10.13
CA ALA A 412 -10.36 25.95 -10.06
C ALA A 412 -9.25 26.11 -11.13
N SER A 413 -9.56 26.59 -12.34
CA SER A 413 -8.54 26.79 -13.40
C SER A 413 -7.61 27.99 -13.18
N LYS A 414 -8.00 28.99 -12.36
CA LYS A 414 -7.10 30.08 -11.92
C LYS A 414 -5.84 29.55 -11.24
N MET A 415 -5.94 28.39 -10.63
CA MET A 415 -5.00 27.89 -9.63
C MET A 415 -3.71 27.30 -10.25
N ASN A 416 -3.66 27.16 -11.58
CA ASN A 416 -2.58 26.56 -12.38
C ASN A 416 -1.67 27.61 -13.08
N THR A 417 -2.14 28.85 -13.30
CA THR A 417 -1.44 29.83 -14.18
C THR A 417 -0.19 30.50 -13.59
N THR A 418 0.24 30.14 -12.37
CA THR A 418 1.46 30.65 -11.72
C THR A 418 2.69 29.75 -11.91
N THR A 419 2.87 29.21 -13.11
CA THR A 419 3.83 28.13 -13.43
C THR A 419 5.32 28.52 -13.50
N ASN A 420 5.70 29.77 -13.21
CA ASN A 420 7.08 30.26 -13.39
C ASN A 420 7.85 30.66 -12.10
N SER A 421 7.27 30.52 -10.90
CA SER A 421 8.02 30.76 -9.65
C SER A 421 7.80 29.66 -8.60
N SER A 422 8.88 28.96 -8.26
CA SER A 422 8.89 27.75 -7.42
C SER A 422 8.70 27.97 -5.91
N THR A 423 8.11 29.10 -5.48
CA THR A 423 8.19 29.57 -4.09
C THR A 423 6.88 29.92 -3.39
N SER A 424 5.75 30.11 -4.10
CA SER A 424 4.43 30.21 -3.44
C SER A 424 3.27 30.01 -4.41
N ILE A 425 2.45 28.97 -4.18
CA ILE A 425 1.13 28.84 -4.81
C ILE A 425 0.14 29.65 -3.95
N THR A 426 0.09 30.96 -4.15
CA THR A 426 -1.01 31.79 -3.68
C THR A 426 -2.14 31.72 -4.71
N GLY A 427 -3.40 31.57 -4.26
CA GLY A 427 -4.59 31.41 -5.12
C GLY A 427 -5.00 32.66 -5.91
N THR A 428 -4.02 33.44 -6.38
CA THR A 428 -4.14 34.74 -7.05
C THR A 428 -3.84 34.65 -8.55
N GLY A 429 -3.89 33.45 -9.13
CA GLY A 429 -3.66 33.25 -10.56
C GLY A 429 -4.79 33.81 -11.42
N THR A 430 -4.46 34.17 -12.65
CA THR A 430 -5.42 34.64 -13.66
C THR A 430 -6.10 33.45 -14.32
N VAL A 431 -7.39 33.55 -14.66
CA VAL A 431 -8.04 32.57 -15.55
C VAL A 431 -7.36 32.63 -16.92
N ASP A 432 -7.25 31.49 -17.60
CA ASP A 432 -6.95 31.46 -19.04
C ASP A 432 -7.96 32.36 -19.79
N PRO A 433 -7.52 33.37 -20.56
CA PRO A 433 -8.43 34.28 -21.27
C PRO A 433 -9.46 33.55 -22.16
N GLN A 434 -9.13 32.38 -22.70
CA GLN A 434 -10.07 31.57 -23.47
C GLN A 434 -11.17 30.98 -22.56
N ILE A 435 -10.79 30.37 -21.43
CA ILE A 435 -11.75 29.80 -20.47
C ILE A 435 -12.67 30.89 -19.91
N GLN A 436 -12.13 32.07 -19.62
CA GLN A 436 -12.93 33.21 -19.17
C GLN A 436 -13.96 33.62 -20.23
N THR A 437 -13.53 33.80 -21.48
CA THR A 437 -14.40 34.23 -22.58
C THR A 437 -15.53 33.22 -22.84
N GLU A 438 -15.20 31.93 -22.95
CA GLU A 438 -16.18 30.86 -23.18
C GLU A 438 -17.17 30.71 -21.99
N SER A 439 -16.69 30.88 -20.75
CA SER A 439 -17.54 30.92 -19.56
C SER A 439 -18.52 32.10 -19.58
N ASP A 440 -18.05 33.30 -19.91
CA ASP A 440 -18.88 34.51 -19.93
C ASP A 440 -19.96 34.43 -21.03
N GLU A 441 -19.62 33.87 -22.20
CA GLU A 441 -20.60 33.58 -23.27
C GLU A 441 -21.68 32.60 -22.80
N LEU A 442 -21.30 31.50 -22.13
CA LEU A 442 -22.22 30.50 -21.60
C LEU A 442 -23.12 31.08 -20.50
N TYR A 443 -22.55 31.84 -19.56
CA TYR A 443 -23.28 32.54 -18.49
C TYR A 443 -24.31 33.52 -19.06
N LEU A 444 -23.91 34.33 -20.05
CA LEU A 444 -24.78 35.29 -20.72
C LEU A 444 -25.90 34.58 -21.50
N ALA A 445 -25.57 33.52 -22.24
CA ALA A 445 -26.55 32.73 -22.99
C ALA A 445 -27.59 32.07 -22.08
N PHE A 446 -27.17 31.46 -20.98
CA PHE A 446 -28.07 30.89 -19.97
C PHE A 446 -28.97 31.96 -19.35
N THR A 447 -28.40 33.09 -18.92
CA THR A 447 -29.15 34.15 -18.22
C THR A 447 -30.17 34.82 -19.15
N LYS A 448 -29.79 35.08 -20.41
CA LYS A 448 -30.68 35.62 -21.45
C LYS A 448 -31.83 34.65 -21.75
N SER A 449 -31.54 33.35 -21.85
CA SER A 449 -32.54 32.31 -22.10
C SER A 449 -33.52 32.16 -20.93
N ARG A 450 -33.03 32.07 -19.69
CA ARG A 450 -33.85 32.08 -18.46
C ARG A 450 -34.79 33.29 -18.40
N ASN A 451 -34.27 34.48 -18.63
CA ASN A 451 -35.04 35.72 -18.53
C ASN A 451 -36.11 35.79 -19.64
N ARG A 452 -35.78 35.40 -20.87
CA ARG A 452 -36.72 35.30 -22.00
C ARG A 452 -37.82 34.27 -21.71
N LEU A 453 -37.46 33.09 -21.18
CA LEU A 453 -38.41 32.07 -20.79
C LEU A 453 -39.35 32.56 -19.68
N GLY A 454 -38.84 33.28 -18.68
CA GLY A 454 -39.68 33.86 -17.62
C GLY A 454 -40.76 34.81 -18.15
N ILE A 455 -40.42 35.66 -19.13
CA ILE A 455 -41.38 36.54 -19.81
C ILE A 455 -42.40 35.72 -20.62
N LEU A 456 -41.93 34.72 -21.38
CA LEU A 456 -42.79 33.87 -22.21
C LEU A 456 -43.75 33.02 -21.37
N VAL A 457 -43.30 32.49 -20.23
CA VAL A 457 -44.12 31.78 -19.24
C VAL A 457 -45.20 32.70 -18.66
N GLY A 458 -44.83 33.93 -18.27
CA GLY A 458 -45.79 34.90 -17.74
C GLY A 458 -46.90 35.25 -18.73
N LYS A 459 -46.59 35.29 -20.03
CA LYS A 459 -47.54 35.51 -21.12
C LYS A 459 -48.37 34.25 -21.45
N ALA A 460 -47.74 33.07 -21.47
CA ALA A 460 -48.38 31.80 -21.77
C ALA A 460 -49.37 31.33 -20.69
N LEU A 461 -49.17 31.75 -19.44
CA LEU A 461 -50.02 31.42 -18.29
C LEU A 461 -50.87 32.60 -17.78
N GLY A 462 -50.96 33.68 -18.57
CA GLY A 462 -51.80 34.85 -18.26
C GLY A 462 -53.24 34.70 -18.77
N ASP A 463 -54.13 35.58 -18.31
CA ASP A 463 -55.56 35.51 -18.63
C ASP A 463 -55.92 35.93 -20.08
N ASP A 464 -54.99 36.57 -20.82
CA ASP A 464 -55.20 36.93 -22.23
C ASP A 464 -54.97 35.70 -23.13
N ILE A 465 -56.08 35.10 -23.56
CA ILE A 465 -56.12 33.93 -24.45
C ILE A 465 -55.35 34.14 -25.77
N VAL A 466 -55.36 35.35 -26.34
CA VAL A 466 -54.75 35.65 -27.64
C VAL A 466 -53.23 35.83 -27.50
N GLU A 467 -52.78 36.44 -26.41
CA GLU A 467 -51.35 36.50 -26.09
C GLU A 467 -50.80 35.12 -25.66
N ALA A 468 -51.54 34.38 -24.83
CA ALA A 468 -51.16 33.05 -24.37
C ALA A 468 -50.98 32.05 -25.53
N ALA A 469 -51.90 32.05 -26.50
CA ALA A 469 -51.83 31.21 -27.69
C ALA A 469 -50.57 31.49 -28.56
N LYS A 470 -50.10 32.74 -28.59
CA LYS A 470 -48.86 33.14 -29.29
C LYS A 470 -47.60 32.84 -28.47
N ALA A 471 -47.66 32.99 -27.15
CA ALA A 471 -46.53 32.82 -26.25
C ALA A 471 -46.17 31.34 -26.00
N THR A 472 -47.17 30.46 -25.89
CA THR A 472 -46.99 29.02 -25.61
C THR A 472 -45.99 28.30 -26.54
N PRO A 473 -46.06 28.41 -27.88
CA PRO A 473 -45.07 27.76 -28.75
C PRO A 473 -43.66 28.32 -28.58
N LEU A 474 -43.52 29.63 -28.34
CA LEU A 474 -42.22 30.25 -28.10
C LEU A 474 -41.64 29.84 -26.73
N CYS A 475 -42.49 29.74 -25.72
CA CYS A 475 -42.15 29.22 -24.38
C CYS A 475 -41.63 27.77 -24.46
N ALA A 476 -42.28 26.92 -25.26
CA ALA A 476 -41.86 25.53 -25.44
C ALA A 476 -40.46 25.41 -26.07
N GLU A 477 -40.17 26.19 -27.12
CA GLU A 477 -38.85 26.18 -27.77
C GLU A 477 -37.76 26.84 -26.90
N GLU A 478 -38.07 27.92 -26.19
CA GLU A 478 -37.13 28.53 -25.23
C GLU A 478 -36.84 27.59 -24.05
N THR A 479 -37.82 26.77 -23.62
CA THR A 479 -37.59 25.73 -22.60
C THR A 479 -36.56 24.69 -23.08
N LYS A 480 -36.70 24.20 -24.31
CA LYS A 480 -35.71 23.28 -24.93
C LYS A 480 -34.33 23.95 -25.07
N THR A 481 -34.31 25.22 -25.46
CA THR A 481 -33.08 26.01 -25.63
C THR A 481 -32.34 26.17 -24.30
N TRP A 482 -33.04 26.54 -23.23
CA TRP A 482 -32.43 26.71 -21.92
C TRP A 482 -31.91 25.39 -21.34
N MET A 483 -32.66 24.29 -21.51
CA MET A 483 -32.20 22.93 -21.17
C MET A 483 -30.93 22.52 -21.93
N LYS A 484 -30.80 22.91 -23.20
CA LYS A 484 -29.56 22.69 -23.98
C LYS A 484 -28.40 23.51 -23.41
N ARG A 485 -28.63 24.78 -23.03
CA ARG A 485 -27.58 25.62 -22.40
C ARG A 485 -27.11 25.07 -21.05
N MET A 486 -28.03 24.53 -20.23
CA MET A 486 -27.66 23.81 -19.01
C MET A 486 -26.74 22.62 -19.29
N TYR A 487 -27.07 21.79 -20.28
CA TYR A 487 -26.23 20.66 -20.68
C TYR A 487 -24.83 21.11 -21.14
N GLU A 488 -24.76 22.15 -21.98
CA GLU A 488 -23.51 22.72 -22.47
C GLU A 488 -22.63 23.21 -21.31
N ILE A 489 -23.19 23.93 -20.34
CA ILE A 489 -22.46 24.40 -19.15
C ILE A 489 -21.95 23.24 -18.29
N ILE A 490 -22.79 22.23 -18.03
CA ILE A 490 -22.41 21.07 -17.20
C ILE A 490 -21.24 20.32 -17.85
N VAL A 491 -21.31 20.06 -19.16
CA VAL A 491 -20.23 19.38 -19.91
C VAL A 491 -18.97 20.23 -19.99
N TYR A 492 -19.11 21.54 -20.17
CA TYR A 492 -17.97 22.47 -20.21
C TYR A 492 -17.21 22.51 -18.87
N SER A 493 -17.94 22.60 -17.77
CA SER A 493 -17.37 22.63 -16.41
C SER A 493 -16.66 21.32 -16.06
N ASP A 494 -17.26 20.19 -16.44
CA ASP A 494 -16.68 18.84 -16.33
C ASP A 494 -15.36 18.75 -17.13
N ASN A 495 -15.31 19.33 -18.33
CA ASN A 495 -14.09 19.37 -19.15
C ASN A 495 -12.98 20.25 -18.56
N ILE A 496 -13.28 21.43 -18.02
CA ILE A 496 -12.29 22.29 -17.33
C ILE A 496 -11.65 21.49 -16.20
N VAL A 497 -12.45 20.92 -15.30
CA VAL A 497 -11.93 20.19 -14.15
C VAL A 497 -11.12 18.95 -14.55
N ASN A 498 -11.59 18.18 -15.52
CA ASN A 498 -10.83 17.03 -16.03
C ASN A 498 -9.51 17.41 -16.73
N LYS A 499 -9.39 18.63 -17.26
CA LYS A 499 -8.12 19.19 -17.77
C LYS A 499 -7.19 19.51 -16.60
N GLU A 500 -7.65 20.30 -15.62
CA GLU A 500 -6.84 20.68 -14.44
C GLU A 500 -6.30 19.47 -13.68
N VAL A 501 -7.12 18.44 -13.44
CA VAL A 501 -6.68 17.18 -12.80
C VAL A 501 -5.48 16.56 -13.52
N LYS A 502 -5.53 16.50 -14.85
CA LYS A 502 -4.48 15.89 -15.67
C LYS A 502 -3.21 16.73 -15.67
N GLU A 503 -3.33 18.05 -15.71
CA GLU A 503 -2.19 18.96 -15.69
C GLU A 503 -1.49 18.95 -14.33
N ILE A 504 -2.25 18.95 -13.22
CA ILE A 504 -1.73 18.81 -11.86
C ILE A 504 -1.01 17.47 -11.68
N GLU A 505 -1.62 16.35 -12.09
CA GLU A 505 -0.96 15.03 -11.98
C GLU A 505 0.27 14.94 -12.89
N THR A 506 0.26 15.59 -14.06
CA THR A 506 1.42 15.67 -14.97
C THR A 506 2.56 16.49 -14.34
N ALA A 507 2.28 17.64 -13.72
CA ALA A 507 3.28 18.44 -13.03
C ALA A 507 3.86 17.70 -11.82
N LEU A 508 3.01 17.07 -11.00
CA LEU A 508 3.42 16.26 -9.86
C LEU A 508 4.29 15.06 -10.26
N THR A 509 3.92 14.34 -11.32
CA THR A 509 4.68 13.17 -11.80
C THR A 509 6.04 13.53 -12.43
N GLN A 510 6.39 14.81 -12.57
CA GLN A 510 7.78 15.20 -12.86
C GLN A 510 8.69 15.04 -11.63
N SER A 511 8.15 15.12 -10.40
CA SER A 511 8.91 14.90 -9.16
C SER A 511 9.09 13.41 -8.85
N ASP A 512 10.34 12.96 -8.76
CA ASP A 512 10.66 11.58 -8.34
C ASP A 512 10.21 11.28 -6.90
N GLU A 513 10.25 12.28 -6.01
CA GLU A 513 9.72 12.17 -4.63
C GLU A 513 8.21 11.92 -4.65
N TYR A 514 7.47 12.62 -5.54
CA TYR A 514 6.05 12.38 -5.73
C TYR A 514 5.76 11.01 -6.35
N LYS A 515 6.53 10.51 -7.32
CA LYS A 515 6.33 9.15 -7.88
C LYS A 515 6.37 8.09 -6.78
N VAL A 516 7.36 8.19 -5.89
CA VAL A 516 7.50 7.29 -4.73
C VAL A 516 6.33 7.47 -3.76
N TRP A 517 5.95 8.71 -3.45
CA TRP A 517 4.80 9.01 -2.59
C TRP A 517 3.49 8.45 -3.16
N ASN A 518 3.18 8.72 -4.43
CA ASN A 518 1.93 8.34 -5.09
C ASN A 518 1.79 6.81 -5.20
N ALA A 519 2.88 6.10 -5.53
CA ALA A 519 2.89 4.64 -5.52
C ALA A 519 2.54 4.04 -4.14
N GLN A 520 3.03 4.65 -3.06
CA GLN A 520 2.67 4.24 -1.69
C GLN A 520 1.26 4.72 -1.30
N TYR A 521 0.83 5.91 -1.74
CA TYR A 521 -0.52 6.44 -1.47
C TYR A 521 -1.60 5.59 -2.14
N VAL A 522 -1.45 5.25 -3.42
CA VAL A 522 -2.36 4.34 -4.14
C VAL A 522 -2.44 2.99 -3.43
N LYS A 523 -1.29 2.45 -2.98
CA LYS A 523 -1.24 1.23 -2.16
C LYS A 523 -2.03 1.40 -0.86
N LEU A 524 -1.78 2.44 -0.06
CA LEU A 524 -2.50 2.73 1.19
C LEU A 524 -4.00 2.98 0.97
N LYS A 525 -4.41 3.62 -0.14
CA LYS A 525 -5.82 3.81 -0.51
C LYS A 525 -6.49 2.48 -0.85
N SER A 526 -5.78 1.57 -1.54
CA SER A 526 -6.25 0.20 -1.80
C SER A 526 -6.33 -0.64 -0.51
N GLU A 527 -5.39 -0.46 0.42
CA GLU A 527 -5.40 -1.09 1.74
C GLU A 527 -6.58 -0.56 2.57
N LYS A 528 -6.81 0.76 2.68
CA LYS A 528 -7.99 1.38 3.31
C LYS A 528 -9.31 0.85 2.71
N GLY A 529 -9.40 0.76 1.38
CA GLY A 529 -10.57 0.20 0.69
C GLY A 529 -10.82 -1.27 1.06
N SER A 530 -9.75 -2.07 1.12
CA SER A 530 -9.82 -3.47 1.58
C SER A 530 -10.22 -3.56 3.05
N MET A 531 -9.69 -2.68 3.90
CA MET A 531 -9.96 -2.60 5.34
C MET A 531 -11.41 -2.22 5.64
N ASN A 532 -12.00 -1.31 4.86
CA ASN A 532 -13.42 -0.99 4.95
C ASN A 532 -14.30 -2.19 4.57
N ARG A 533 -13.88 -3.01 3.60
CA ARG A 533 -14.53 -4.31 3.29
C ARG A 533 -14.41 -5.28 4.47
N VAL A 534 -13.24 -5.37 5.12
CA VAL A 534 -13.06 -6.16 6.36
C VAL A 534 -14.03 -5.70 7.45
N ILE A 535 -14.07 -4.40 7.75
CA ILE A 535 -14.96 -3.83 8.77
C ILE A 535 -16.43 -4.13 8.48
N LYS A 536 -16.86 -4.03 7.21
CA LYS A 536 -18.22 -4.40 6.79
C LYS A 536 -18.50 -5.88 7.07
N VAL A 537 -17.59 -6.78 6.67
CA VAL A 537 -17.74 -8.24 6.89
C VAL A 537 -17.72 -8.58 8.39
N LEU A 538 -16.85 -7.95 9.18
CA LEU A 538 -16.81 -8.13 10.65
C LEU A 538 -18.12 -7.71 11.32
N ARG A 539 -18.76 -6.60 10.91
CA ARG A 539 -20.07 -6.19 11.44
C ARG A 539 -21.17 -7.21 11.14
N GLU A 540 -21.16 -7.80 9.96
CA GLU A 540 -22.14 -8.82 9.57
C GLU A 540 -21.92 -10.15 10.30
N MET A 541 -20.68 -10.52 10.59
CA MET A 541 -20.35 -11.75 11.34
C MET A 541 -20.45 -11.59 12.86
N ALA A 542 -20.40 -10.37 13.40
CA ALA A 542 -20.66 -10.09 14.81
C ALA A 542 -22.16 -10.23 15.17
N ARG A 543 -23.04 -10.50 14.18
CA ARG A 543 -24.45 -10.79 14.43
C ARG A 543 -24.60 -12.16 15.11
N PRO A 544 -25.52 -12.32 16.08
CA PRO A 544 -25.61 -13.51 16.94
C PRO A 544 -26.07 -14.79 16.20
N ASP A 545 -26.53 -14.68 14.95
CA ASP A 545 -26.94 -15.76 14.06
C ASP A 545 -25.80 -16.33 13.19
N ALA A 546 -24.61 -15.73 13.23
CA ALA A 546 -23.44 -16.21 12.49
C ALA A 546 -22.87 -17.52 13.08
N VAL A 547 -23.39 -18.67 12.63
CA VAL A 547 -22.93 -20.00 13.06
C VAL A 547 -21.52 -20.31 12.54
N TYR A 548 -20.51 -19.91 13.32
CA TYR A 548 -19.11 -20.21 13.10
C TYR A 548 -18.47 -20.84 14.35
N ILE A 549 -17.67 -21.89 14.15
CA ILE A 549 -17.11 -22.71 15.23
C ILE A 549 -15.84 -22.03 15.79
N ARG A 550 -16.05 -21.03 16.66
CA ARG A 550 -14.96 -20.25 17.32
C ARG A 550 -13.90 -21.14 17.98
N SER A 551 -14.33 -22.23 18.62
CA SER A 551 -13.43 -23.18 19.30
C SER A 551 -12.49 -23.90 18.34
N GLU A 552 -12.95 -24.27 17.15
CA GLU A 552 -12.12 -24.93 16.13
C GLU A 552 -11.08 -23.95 15.57
N LEU A 553 -11.45 -22.67 15.39
CA LEU A 553 -10.54 -21.63 14.91
C LEU A 553 -9.40 -21.37 15.89
N ASP A 554 -9.71 -21.12 17.17
CA ASP A 554 -8.67 -20.92 18.17
C ASP A 554 -7.84 -22.21 18.35
N GLN A 555 -8.47 -23.39 18.45
CA GLN A 555 -7.75 -24.67 18.53
C GLN A 555 -6.74 -24.83 17.39
N ARG A 556 -7.15 -24.65 16.12
CA ARG A 556 -6.25 -24.77 14.97
C ARG A 556 -5.16 -23.69 14.98
N SER A 557 -5.44 -22.49 15.50
CA SER A 557 -4.42 -21.45 15.73
C SER A 557 -3.42 -21.85 16.82
N GLN A 558 -3.86 -22.48 17.92
CA GLN A 558 -2.99 -23.00 18.97
C GLN A 558 -2.17 -24.21 18.48
N GLU A 559 -2.72 -25.08 17.62
CA GLU A 559 -1.97 -26.15 16.96
C GLU A 559 -0.85 -25.57 16.07
N LEU A 560 -1.12 -24.50 15.33
CA LEU A 560 -0.13 -23.79 14.52
C LEU A 560 0.94 -23.10 15.39
N LYS A 561 0.54 -22.42 16.47
CA LYS A 561 1.42 -21.86 17.49
C LYS A 561 2.32 -22.98 18.08
N ALA A 562 1.76 -24.15 18.33
CA ALA A 562 2.51 -25.30 18.84
C ALA A 562 3.59 -25.77 17.85
N SER A 563 3.26 -25.99 16.57
CA SER A 563 4.23 -26.47 15.57
C SER A 563 5.37 -25.50 15.28
N LEU A 564 5.14 -24.19 15.39
CA LEU A 564 6.17 -23.17 15.11
C LEU A 564 7.04 -22.82 16.33
N PHE A 565 6.43 -22.73 17.52
CA PHE A 565 7.09 -22.16 18.70
C PHE A 565 7.43 -23.15 19.81
N ARG A 566 6.73 -24.30 19.94
CA ARG A 566 7.05 -25.28 21.00
C ARG A 566 8.22 -26.17 20.60
N SER A 567 9.14 -26.40 21.54
CA SER A 567 10.16 -27.44 21.45
C SER A 567 9.51 -28.81 21.63
N ASN A 568 9.91 -29.82 20.85
CA ASN A 568 9.46 -31.19 21.12
C ASN A 568 10.05 -31.65 22.46
N THR A 569 9.17 -32.16 23.32
CA THR A 569 9.54 -32.80 24.59
C THR A 569 9.14 -34.27 24.53
N ILE A 570 10.10 -35.16 24.74
CA ILE A 570 9.89 -36.60 24.81
C ILE A 570 10.29 -37.02 26.22
N PHE A 571 9.34 -37.57 26.99
CA PHE A 571 9.50 -37.89 28.42
C PHE A 571 10.05 -36.72 29.27
N GLY A 572 9.58 -35.49 29.00
CA GLY A 572 10.02 -34.28 29.72
C GLY A 572 11.38 -33.72 29.29
N VAL A 573 12.16 -34.45 28.47
CA VAL A 573 13.43 -33.97 27.92
C VAL A 573 13.16 -33.22 26.60
N GLN A 574 13.67 -32.00 26.48
CA GLN A 574 13.60 -31.24 25.21
C GLN A 574 14.55 -31.89 24.18
N THR A 575 13.99 -32.53 23.16
CA THR A 575 14.76 -33.27 22.14
C THR A 575 15.04 -32.46 20.88
N SER A 576 14.29 -31.38 20.61
CA SER A 576 14.57 -30.48 19.49
C SER A 576 14.21 -29.02 19.80
N LYS A 577 15.00 -28.09 19.25
CA LYS A 577 14.61 -26.67 19.12
C LYS A 577 13.32 -26.57 18.30
N SER A 578 12.47 -25.58 18.58
CA SER A 578 11.34 -25.25 17.71
C SER A 578 11.85 -24.60 16.41
N PRO A 579 11.11 -24.66 15.28
CA PRO A 579 11.55 -24.08 14.01
C PRO A 579 11.95 -22.60 14.14
N VAL A 580 11.14 -21.79 14.84
CA VAL A 580 11.43 -20.36 15.04
C VAL A 580 12.64 -20.16 15.94
N TYR A 581 12.78 -20.91 17.04
CA TYR A 581 13.96 -20.79 17.91
C TYR A 581 15.25 -21.23 17.21
N ALA A 582 15.20 -22.30 16.41
CA ALA A 582 16.32 -22.77 15.62
C ALA A 582 16.76 -21.71 14.61
N TRP A 583 15.81 -21.08 13.90
CA TRP A 583 16.07 -19.98 12.97
C TRP A 583 16.69 -18.76 13.66
N LEU A 584 16.17 -18.38 14.84
CA LEU A 584 16.70 -17.29 15.65
C LEU A 584 18.15 -17.54 16.10
N ASP A 585 18.43 -18.74 16.63
CA ASP A 585 19.77 -19.11 17.09
C ASP A 585 20.78 -19.22 15.93
N ASN A 586 20.38 -19.77 14.77
CA ASN A 586 21.19 -19.77 13.56
C ASN A 586 21.55 -18.35 13.09
N ASN A 587 20.61 -17.40 13.11
CA ASN A 587 20.92 -15.99 12.81
C ASN A 587 21.92 -15.41 13.81
N MET A 588 21.85 -15.79 15.10
CA MET A 588 22.84 -15.35 16.09
C MET A 588 24.20 -16.00 15.92
N GLU A 589 24.27 -17.25 15.47
CA GLU A 589 25.51 -17.90 15.08
C GLU A 589 26.14 -17.21 13.86
N MET A 590 25.37 -16.97 12.80
CA MET A 590 25.83 -16.25 11.61
C MET A 590 26.25 -14.79 11.92
N HIS A 591 25.55 -14.11 12.84
CA HIS A 591 25.96 -12.82 13.40
C HIS A 591 27.32 -12.91 14.10
N ARG A 592 27.53 -13.89 14.99
CA ARG A 592 28.81 -14.11 15.71
C ARG A 592 29.95 -14.42 14.75
N ASN A 593 29.72 -15.32 13.80
CA ASN A 593 30.71 -15.73 12.79
C ASN A 593 31.13 -14.54 11.90
N SER A 594 30.16 -13.73 11.47
CA SER A 594 30.42 -12.51 10.69
C SER A 594 31.15 -11.45 11.50
N LEU A 595 30.77 -11.26 12.78
CA LEU A 595 31.43 -10.31 13.69
C LEU A 595 32.87 -10.71 14.02
N SER A 596 33.15 -12.01 14.17
CA SER A 596 34.51 -12.53 14.36
C SER A 596 35.37 -12.23 13.14
N ARG A 597 34.92 -12.61 11.94
CA ARG A 597 35.64 -12.33 10.69
C ARG A 597 35.88 -10.84 10.46
N PHE A 598 34.89 -9.99 10.75
CA PHE A 598 35.05 -8.54 10.75
C PHE A 598 36.16 -8.08 11.70
N THR A 599 36.16 -8.58 12.94
CA THR A 599 37.17 -8.25 13.95
C THR A 599 38.58 -8.66 13.50
N ASP A 600 38.71 -9.80 12.81
CA ASP A 600 39.99 -10.26 12.27
C ASP A 600 40.48 -9.40 11.10
N PHE A 601 39.60 -8.95 10.19
CA PHE A 601 39.96 -7.94 9.19
C PHE A 601 40.34 -6.59 9.82
N VAL A 602 39.68 -6.16 10.89
CA VAL A 602 40.07 -4.94 11.63
C VAL A 602 41.48 -5.08 12.22
N LYS A 603 41.84 -6.22 12.81
CA LYS A 603 43.22 -6.49 13.27
C LYS A 603 44.24 -6.45 12.12
N LEU A 604 43.91 -7.05 10.97
CA LEU A 604 44.77 -7.05 9.78
C LEU A 604 45.00 -5.62 9.25
N LEU A 605 43.94 -4.82 9.14
CA LEU A 605 44.00 -3.42 8.72
C LEU A 605 44.78 -2.54 9.71
N GLN A 606 44.62 -2.75 11.02
CA GLN A 606 45.40 -2.07 12.05
C GLN A 606 46.89 -2.41 11.93
N LYS A 607 47.24 -3.69 11.76
CA LYS A 607 48.62 -4.15 11.54
C LYS A 607 49.22 -3.54 10.26
N GLY A 608 48.47 -3.53 9.16
CA GLY A 608 48.89 -2.87 7.91
C GLY A 608 49.10 -1.36 8.09
N SER A 609 48.16 -0.67 8.76
CA SER A 609 48.26 0.76 9.06
C SER A 609 49.48 1.11 9.92
N PHE A 610 49.88 0.21 10.83
CA PHE A 610 51.12 0.36 11.60
C PHE A 610 52.36 0.19 10.72
N GLN A 611 52.44 -0.87 9.91
CA GLN A 611 53.56 -1.13 8.99
C GLN A 611 53.79 0.01 7.97
N ILE A 612 52.73 0.72 7.60
CA ILE A 612 52.80 1.88 6.69
C ILE A 612 53.23 3.17 7.43
N SER A 613 53.08 3.23 8.76
CA SER A 613 53.38 4.42 9.56
C SER A 613 54.86 4.83 9.48
N LYS A 614 55.14 6.14 9.56
CA LYS A 614 56.53 6.64 9.64
C LYS A 614 57.30 6.05 10.82
N THR A 615 56.60 5.77 11.93
CA THR A 615 57.16 5.18 13.15
C THR A 615 57.72 3.77 12.92
N ALA A 616 57.10 2.97 12.04
CA ALA A 616 57.60 1.65 11.65
C ALA A 616 58.71 1.70 10.59
N ARG A 617 58.86 2.82 9.87
CA ARG A 617 59.93 3.06 8.87
C ARG A 617 61.16 3.75 9.43
N GLY A 618 61.08 4.36 10.61
CA GLY A 618 62.25 4.78 11.36
C GLY A 618 63.10 3.54 11.69
N LYS A 619 64.43 3.64 11.56
CA LYS A 619 65.35 2.53 11.86
C LYS A 619 64.97 1.93 13.21
N VAL A 620 64.67 0.62 13.22
CA VAL A 620 64.46 -0.13 14.45
C VAL A 620 65.76 -0.04 15.23
N ASP A 621 65.74 0.77 16.30
CA ASP A 621 66.88 0.92 17.19
C ASP A 621 67.00 -0.40 17.98
N THR A 622 67.90 -1.26 17.52
CA THR A 622 68.05 -2.66 17.98
C THR A 622 68.42 -2.77 19.46
N LYS A 623 68.68 -1.65 20.13
CA LYS A 623 68.94 -1.54 21.56
C LYS A 623 67.69 -1.41 22.44
N LYS A 624 66.50 -1.18 21.87
CA LYS A 624 65.26 -1.06 22.67
C LYS A 624 64.68 -2.41 23.06
N SER A 625 64.33 -2.53 24.34
CA SER A 625 63.69 -3.71 24.92
C SER A 625 62.36 -4.02 24.23
N TRP A 626 61.97 -5.30 24.18
CA TRP A 626 60.64 -5.72 23.73
C TRP A 626 59.52 -4.99 24.48
N ALA A 627 59.71 -4.71 25.78
CA ALA A 627 58.76 -3.95 26.58
C ALA A 627 58.58 -2.49 26.10
N ASP A 628 59.63 -1.86 25.56
CA ASP A 628 59.54 -0.51 24.99
C ASP A 628 58.88 -0.51 23.61
N GLN A 629 59.05 -1.59 22.84
CA GLN A 629 58.36 -1.79 21.57
C GLN A 629 56.85 -2.00 21.79
N ASP A 630 56.45 -2.84 22.75
CA ASP A 630 55.06 -2.99 23.18
C ASP A 630 54.48 -1.68 23.71
N LYS A 631 55.22 -0.93 24.53
CA LYS A 631 54.78 0.38 25.05
C LYS A 631 54.61 1.43 23.95
N ALA A 632 55.47 1.44 22.94
CA ALA A 632 55.35 2.30 21.76
C ALA A 632 54.20 1.87 20.83
N MET A 633 53.93 0.56 20.73
CA MET A 633 52.78 0.01 20.02
C MET A 633 51.47 0.39 20.74
N LEU A 634 51.41 0.26 22.06
CA LEU A 634 50.30 0.68 22.93
C LEU A 634 50.02 2.19 22.80
N GLN A 635 51.06 3.05 22.79
CA GLN A 635 50.88 4.50 22.58
C GLN A 635 50.36 4.84 21.16
N ASN A 636 50.74 4.07 20.14
CA ASN A 636 50.21 4.21 18.78
C ASN A 636 48.83 3.57 18.57
N LEU A 637 48.20 2.93 19.57
CA LEU A 637 46.85 2.37 19.41
C LEU A 637 45.81 3.42 18.99
N ASN A 638 45.96 4.70 19.37
CA ASN A 638 45.04 5.76 18.95
C ASN A 638 45.16 6.12 17.45
N THR A 639 46.36 6.01 16.86
CA THR A 639 46.58 6.28 15.43
C THR A 639 46.24 5.03 14.59
N MET A 640 46.55 3.83 15.10
CA MET A 640 46.15 2.55 14.49
C MET A 640 44.64 2.32 14.50
N SER A 641 43.96 2.54 15.63
CA SER A 641 42.51 2.32 15.76
C SER A 641 41.67 3.24 14.85
N ARG A 642 42.22 4.35 14.38
CA ARG A 642 41.58 5.25 13.41
C ARG A 642 42.03 5.04 11.97
N LEU A 643 42.87 4.03 11.70
CA LEU A 643 43.45 3.71 10.39
C LEU A 643 44.02 4.94 9.66
N GLN A 644 44.63 5.88 10.37
CA GLN A 644 44.99 7.19 9.80
C GLN A 644 46.01 7.08 8.66
N ASN A 645 46.90 6.08 8.71
CA ASN A 645 47.88 5.79 7.67
C ASN A 645 47.33 4.95 6.50
N ILE A 646 46.00 4.73 6.45
CA ILE A 646 45.32 4.15 5.28
C ILE A 646 44.61 5.30 4.58
N ASN A 647 45.30 5.90 3.62
CA ASN A 647 44.85 7.01 2.78
C ASN A 647 45.62 7.03 1.45
N ILE A 648 45.15 7.79 0.46
CA ILE A 648 45.73 7.85 -0.90
C ILE A 648 47.21 8.33 -0.89
N LYS A 649 47.61 9.20 0.05
CA LYS A 649 48.99 9.72 0.12
C LYS A 649 50.00 8.67 0.57
N THR A 650 49.56 7.72 1.41
CA THR A 650 50.37 6.61 1.94
C THR A 650 50.27 5.33 1.13
N LEU A 651 49.16 5.15 0.42
CA LEU A 651 48.83 4.00 -0.42
C LEU A 651 48.46 4.50 -1.83
N PRO A 652 49.44 4.76 -2.70
CA PRO A 652 49.17 5.23 -4.06
C PRO A 652 48.39 4.17 -4.85
N LYS A 653 47.41 4.64 -5.64
CA LYS A 653 46.54 3.79 -6.47
C LYS A 653 47.39 2.93 -7.41
N GLY A 654 47.07 1.64 -7.51
CA GLY A 654 47.82 0.66 -8.31
C GLY A 654 49.04 0.06 -7.62
N SER A 655 49.35 0.44 -6.37
CA SER A 655 50.30 -0.33 -5.55
C SER A 655 49.65 -1.61 -5.01
N ARG A 656 50.42 -2.69 -4.89
CA ARG A 656 49.94 -3.96 -4.28
C ARG A 656 49.39 -3.76 -2.87
N GLN A 657 49.96 -2.83 -2.10
CA GLN A 657 49.50 -2.48 -0.76
C GLN A 657 48.14 -1.76 -0.79
N TYR A 658 47.89 -0.92 -1.80
CA TYR A 658 46.58 -0.29 -2.03
C TYR A 658 45.51 -1.34 -2.35
N GLU A 659 45.82 -2.31 -3.22
CA GLU A 659 44.89 -3.38 -3.60
C GLU A 659 44.51 -4.26 -2.40
N ILE A 660 45.50 -4.72 -1.63
CA ILE A 660 45.28 -5.50 -0.40
C ILE A 660 44.47 -4.70 0.63
N ALA A 661 44.77 -3.42 0.82
CA ALA A 661 44.02 -2.57 1.75
C ALA A 661 42.57 -2.38 1.29
N CYS A 662 42.33 -2.20 -0.01
CA CYS A 662 40.98 -2.10 -0.57
C CYS A 662 40.19 -3.40 -0.41
N GLN A 663 40.78 -4.55 -0.72
CA GLN A 663 40.15 -5.87 -0.52
C GLN A 663 39.80 -6.10 0.96
N GLN A 664 40.73 -5.81 1.88
CA GLN A 664 40.49 -5.96 3.32
C GLN A 664 39.43 -5.00 3.86
N LEU A 665 39.41 -3.74 3.43
CA LEU A 665 38.38 -2.77 3.81
C LEU A 665 36.99 -3.18 3.30
N GLN A 666 36.93 -3.71 2.08
CA GLN A 666 35.71 -4.21 1.45
C GLN A 666 35.17 -5.45 2.18
N GLU A 667 36.00 -6.48 2.41
CA GLU A 667 35.61 -7.66 3.18
C GLU A 667 35.21 -7.32 4.61
N ALA A 668 35.97 -6.45 5.30
CA ALA A 668 35.61 -5.96 6.64
C ALA A 668 34.22 -5.33 6.63
N TYR A 669 33.95 -4.43 5.69
CA TYR A 669 32.66 -3.76 5.59
C TYR A 669 31.52 -4.73 5.25
N LEU A 670 31.74 -5.71 4.36
CA LEU A 670 30.76 -6.74 4.02
C LEU A 670 30.43 -7.62 5.24
N LYS A 671 31.43 -8.11 5.99
CA LYS A 671 31.16 -8.95 7.18
C LYS A 671 30.53 -8.13 8.32
N TYR A 672 30.89 -6.85 8.48
CA TYR A 672 30.20 -5.94 9.38
C TYR A 672 28.73 -5.74 9.01
N LYS A 673 28.44 -5.48 7.71
CA LYS A 673 27.07 -5.31 7.22
C LYS A 673 26.25 -6.59 7.46
N ALA A 674 26.75 -7.75 7.00
CA ALA A 674 26.10 -9.04 7.22
C ALA A 674 25.84 -9.32 8.71
N SER A 675 26.79 -9.01 9.60
CA SER A 675 26.61 -9.15 11.05
C SER A 675 25.44 -8.30 11.58
N LYS A 676 25.26 -7.07 11.07
CA LYS A 676 24.11 -6.22 11.42
C LYS A 676 22.81 -6.71 10.77
N ASP A 677 22.85 -7.19 9.53
CA ASP A 677 21.70 -7.69 8.81
C ASP A 677 21.12 -8.95 9.51
N TYR A 678 21.96 -9.88 9.97
CA TYR A 678 21.52 -11.04 10.77
C TYR A 678 20.92 -10.64 12.13
N LEU A 679 21.50 -9.65 12.82
CA LEU A 679 20.97 -9.17 14.10
C LEU A 679 19.64 -8.43 13.93
N GLY A 680 19.51 -7.62 12.87
CA GLY A 680 18.27 -6.96 12.50
C GLY A 680 17.18 -7.94 12.06
N SER A 681 17.55 -9.01 11.36
CA SER A 681 16.63 -10.10 11.00
C SER A 681 16.12 -10.87 12.22
N ALA A 682 16.98 -11.12 13.21
CA ALA A 682 16.57 -11.69 14.49
C ALA A 682 15.62 -10.76 15.27
N GLN A 683 15.90 -9.44 15.28
CA GLN A 683 15.00 -8.45 15.90
C GLN A 683 13.65 -8.41 15.20
N PHE A 684 13.63 -8.34 13.87
CA PHE A 684 12.40 -8.35 13.08
C PHE A 684 11.53 -9.57 13.37
N MET A 685 12.14 -10.77 13.42
CA MET A 685 11.42 -12.00 13.80
C MET A 685 10.85 -11.90 15.22
N CYS A 686 11.62 -11.41 16.20
CA CYS A 686 11.14 -11.21 17.56
C CYS A 686 9.98 -10.20 17.62
N ASP A 687 10.12 -9.04 17.00
CA ASP A 687 9.08 -7.99 16.93
C ASP A 687 7.78 -8.50 16.29
N MET A 688 7.90 -9.32 15.24
CA MET A 688 6.76 -9.90 14.53
C MET A 688 5.96 -10.88 15.41
N ILE A 689 6.64 -11.69 16.23
CA ILE A 689 6.00 -12.74 17.05
C ILE A 689 5.67 -12.28 18.47
N ASP A 690 6.23 -11.15 18.91
CA ASP A 690 6.17 -10.65 20.29
C ASP A 690 4.75 -10.65 20.91
N PRO A 691 3.67 -10.20 20.24
CA PRO A 691 2.34 -10.20 20.84
C PRO A 691 1.80 -11.61 21.17
N TYR A 692 2.36 -12.64 20.53
CA TYR A 692 1.82 -14.00 20.48
C TYR A 692 2.67 -15.02 21.27
N VAL A 693 3.87 -14.63 21.71
CA VAL A 693 4.82 -15.54 22.38
C VAL A 693 4.62 -15.70 23.89
N ASN A 694 3.67 -14.99 24.51
CA ASN A 694 3.48 -14.97 25.97
C ASN A 694 3.43 -16.38 26.62
N ASP A 695 2.80 -17.35 25.95
CA ASP A 695 2.66 -18.75 26.41
C ASP A 695 3.39 -19.76 25.49
N THR A 696 4.53 -19.36 24.92
CA THR A 696 5.33 -20.22 24.04
C THR A 696 6.61 -20.73 24.72
N SER A 697 7.58 -21.21 23.94
CA SER A 697 8.85 -21.71 24.48
C SER A 697 9.58 -20.62 25.25
N ASP A 698 9.91 -20.91 26.51
CA ASP A 698 10.76 -20.06 27.38
C ASP A 698 12.09 -19.67 26.71
N GLN A 699 12.58 -20.48 25.76
CA GLN A 699 13.76 -20.17 24.96
C GLN A 699 13.55 -18.95 24.05
N ILE A 700 12.40 -18.85 23.38
CA ILE A 700 12.05 -17.72 22.49
C ILE A 700 11.81 -16.47 23.34
N ILE A 701 11.07 -16.61 24.44
CA ILE A 701 10.79 -15.52 25.38
C ILE A 701 12.10 -14.96 25.95
N SER A 702 13.01 -15.83 26.43
CA SER A 702 14.34 -15.42 26.93
C SER A 702 15.21 -14.81 25.83
N PHE A 703 15.11 -15.27 24.59
CA PHE A 703 15.87 -14.75 23.47
C PHE A 703 15.40 -13.34 23.06
N CYS A 704 14.08 -13.16 22.88
CA CYS A 704 13.46 -11.94 22.35
C CYS A 704 13.22 -10.85 23.39
N ARG A 705 12.87 -11.21 24.64
CA ARG A 705 12.60 -10.26 25.74
C ARG A 705 13.64 -10.26 26.84
N GLY A 706 14.31 -11.39 27.08
CA GLY A 706 15.17 -11.59 28.26
C GLY A 706 14.41 -12.08 29.51
N GLY A 707 13.08 -12.23 29.43
CA GLY A 707 12.25 -12.74 30.52
C GLY A 707 10.76 -12.77 30.14
N LYS A 708 9.92 -13.41 30.98
CA LYS A 708 8.48 -13.60 30.67
C LYS A 708 7.70 -12.28 30.62
N THR A 709 8.09 -11.30 31.43
CA THR A 709 7.49 -9.95 31.48
C THR A 709 8.29 -8.94 30.66
N PHE A 710 7.61 -8.01 29.97
CA PHE A 710 8.26 -6.89 29.27
C PHE A 710 9.19 -6.05 30.15
N ASN A 711 8.86 -5.92 31.45
CA ASN A 711 9.67 -5.19 32.44
C ASN A 711 10.77 -6.06 33.08
N SER A 712 11.23 -7.12 32.40
CA SER A 712 12.33 -7.96 32.89
C SER A 712 13.62 -7.15 32.99
N ALA A 713 14.33 -7.26 34.12
CA ALA A 713 15.65 -6.64 34.29
C ALA A 713 16.72 -7.29 33.40
N THR A 714 16.56 -8.58 33.05
CA THR A 714 17.38 -9.23 32.03
C THR A 714 17.02 -8.72 30.64
N LYS A 715 18.01 -8.19 29.94
CA LYS A 715 17.91 -7.74 28.55
C LYS A 715 17.77 -8.94 27.62
N SER A 716 17.06 -8.76 26.50
CA SER A 716 17.03 -9.75 25.41
C SER A 716 18.43 -10.04 24.87
N LEU A 717 18.64 -11.24 24.32
CA LEU A 717 19.93 -11.63 23.76
C LEU A 717 20.34 -10.70 22.60
N ILE A 718 19.36 -10.24 21.82
CA ILE A 718 19.58 -9.28 20.73
C ILE A 718 20.05 -7.93 21.27
N GLN A 719 19.34 -7.37 22.27
CA GLN A 719 19.69 -6.09 22.87
C GLN A 719 21.05 -6.15 23.59
N GLU A 720 21.36 -7.26 24.26
CA GLU A 720 22.67 -7.51 24.86
C GLU A 720 23.80 -7.46 23.80
N ARG A 721 23.60 -8.10 22.65
CA ARG A 721 24.58 -8.16 21.55
C ARG A 721 24.72 -6.82 20.83
N PHE A 722 23.62 -6.11 20.61
CA PHE A 722 23.64 -4.75 20.09
C PHE A 722 24.39 -3.78 21.03
N ASN A 723 24.13 -3.87 22.34
CA ASN A 723 24.86 -3.10 23.35
C ASN A 723 26.36 -3.44 23.33
N LYS A 724 26.74 -4.72 23.18
CA LYS A 724 28.15 -5.15 23.05
C LYS A 724 28.82 -4.60 21.78
N MET A 725 28.11 -4.41 20.67
CA MET A 725 28.66 -3.73 19.48
C MET A 725 28.87 -2.22 19.68
N LYS A 726 28.04 -1.58 20.50
CA LYS A 726 28.17 -0.16 20.89
C LYS A 726 29.18 0.08 22.02
N PHE A 727 29.52 -0.96 22.79
CA PHE A 727 30.44 -0.85 23.91
C PHE A 727 31.85 -0.47 23.44
N LYS A 728 32.51 0.42 24.20
CA LYS A 728 33.90 0.83 23.99
C LYS A 728 34.75 0.21 25.08
N SER A 729 35.78 -0.55 24.70
CA SER A 729 36.72 -1.17 25.66
C SER A 729 37.56 -0.14 26.44
N ALA A 730 37.68 1.09 25.93
CA ALA A 730 38.28 2.23 26.61
C ALA A 730 37.66 3.53 26.07
N PRO A 731 37.70 4.67 26.82
CA PRO A 731 37.09 5.93 26.38
C PRO A 731 37.55 6.48 25.03
N LYS A 732 38.78 6.14 24.61
CA LYS A 732 39.36 6.56 23.32
C LYS A 732 39.23 5.50 22.21
N ALA A 733 38.82 4.27 22.54
CA ALA A 733 38.59 3.21 21.57
C ALA A 733 37.32 3.49 20.74
N LEU A 734 37.33 3.06 19.49
CA LEU A 734 36.11 2.95 18.70
C LEU A 734 35.36 1.68 19.10
N SER A 735 34.04 1.78 19.20
CA SER A 735 33.12 0.63 19.26
C SER A 735 33.11 -0.13 17.92
N LEU A 736 32.56 -1.34 17.89
CA LEU A 736 32.48 -2.13 16.66
C LEU A 736 31.62 -1.45 15.57
N ASP A 737 30.55 -0.75 15.96
CA ASP A 737 29.71 0.05 15.05
C ASP A 737 30.45 1.27 14.48
N GLU A 738 31.26 1.96 15.30
CA GLU A 738 32.15 3.05 14.84
C GLU A 738 33.26 2.54 13.92
N PHE A 739 33.85 1.37 14.20
CA PHE A 739 34.81 0.72 13.31
C PHE A 739 34.18 0.37 11.96
N GLY A 740 32.97 -0.19 11.93
CA GLY A 740 32.27 -0.52 10.68
C GLY A 740 31.97 0.71 9.82
N LYS A 741 31.58 1.82 10.45
CA LYS A 741 31.45 3.14 9.80
C LYS A 741 32.79 3.64 9.25
N LEU A 742 33.86 3.52 10.02
CA LEU A 742 35.22 3.89 9.59
C LEU A 742 35.69 3.07 8.38
N MET A 743 35.41 1.76 8.31
CA MET A 743 35.80 0.95 7.14
C MET A 743 35.16 1.47 5.86
N ASN A 744 33.87 1.81 5.88
CA ASN A 744 33.19 2.36 4.71
C ASN A 744 33.75 3.73 4.32
N ALA A 745 33.98 4.61 5.31
CA ALA A 745 34.59 5.92 5.06
C ALA A 745 35.97 5.79 4.41
N LYS A 746 36.82 4.87 4.92
CA LYS A 746 38.15 4.60 4.35
C LYS A 746 38.12 3.94 2.97
N ARG A 747 37.16 3.05 2.72
CA ARG A 747 36.91 2.46 1.39
C ARG A 747 36.54 3.51 0.35
N VAL A 748 35.70 4.48 0.73
CA VAL A 748 35.31 5.63 -0.12
C VAL A 748 36.48 6.60 -0.30
N GLU A 749 37.21 6.94 0.77
CA GLU A 749 38.40 7.81 0.73
C GLU A 749 39.46 7.28 -0.23
N LEU A 750 39.74 5.97 -0.21
CA LEU A 750 40.68 5.33 -1.13
C LEU A 750 40.13 5.17 -2.56
N LYS A 751 38.83 5.38 -2.80
CA LYS A 751 38.15 5.05 -4.07
C LYS A 751 38.30 3.57 -4.47
N CYS A 752 38.22 2.68 -3.47
CA CYS A 752 38.18 1.24 -3.73
C CYS A 752 36.93 0.88 -4.56
N PRO A 753 37.06 -0.02 -5.55
CA PRO A 753 35.90 -0.45 -6.33
C PRO A 753 34.81 -1.03 -5.42
N LEU A 754 33.56 -0.88 -5.83
CA LEU A 754 32.46 -1.64 -5.23
C LEU A 754 32.52 -3.08 -5.77
N PRO A 755 32.29 -4.11 -4.94
CA PRO A 755 32.00 -5.43 -5.47
C PRO A 755 30.76 -5.35 -6.34
N SER A 756 30.73 -6.10 -7.45
CA SER A 756 29.46 -6.44 -8.07
C SER A 756 28.65 -7.25 -7.06
N LEU A 757 27.42 -6.80 -6.75
CA LEU A 757 26.55 -7.47 -5.77
C LEU A 757 26.28 -8.95 -6.16
N ASN A 758 26.32 -9.26 -7.46
CA ASN A 758 26.15 -10.58 -8.05
C ASN A 758 27.33 -11.56 -7.81
N SER A 759 28.27 -11.25 -6.91
CA SER A 759 29.43 -12.10 -6.59
C SER A 759 29.40 -12.68 -5.16
N ILE A 760 28.27 -12.51 -4.46
CA ILE A 760 28.06 -12.99 -3.09
C ILE A 760 26.82 -13.91 -3.07
N ASP A 761 27.00 -15.13 -3.59
CA ASP A 761 26.15 -16.30 -3.33
C ASP A 761 26.88 -17.27 -2.37
#